data_AF-A0A9P6M6E7-F1
#
_entry.id   AF-A0A9P6M6E7-F1
#
_cell.length_a   1.000
_cell.length_b   1.000
_cell.length_c   1.000
_cell.angle_alpha   90.00
_cell.angle_beta   90.00
_cell.angle_gamma   90.00
#
_symmetry.space_group_name_H-M   'P 1'
#
loop_
_entity.id
_entity.type
_entity.pdbx_description
1 polymer ?
#
loop_
_entity_poly.entity_id
_entity_poly.type
_entity_poly.pdbx_seq_one_letter_code
_entity_poly.pdbx_strand_id
1 'polypeptide(L)'
;MSTRTFTIEGRGLKLDSAADVQQFIDTIAKMDELENVILSGNTFGVDACRALSAALAKKPLLKLANFSDIFTGRLRSEIPDCLVAFGDALKDKKHLEELNLSDNAFGAAGVVPLVEFLTTNRNLQVLKLNNNGLGVTGGKVLAEALMTAHEKNKAENKTSSLRVVIAGRNRLENGSTPDLAKAFAAHGTLTHIAMPQNGIRMEGIEALAAGLTQCRGLETLDLQDNTFTERGCRAFAAALPSWSELKRLNFGECLLSNKGTMLLSKALAQGKNTKLESVDFSEDGVLELAAVISEHLCNLTKLELNGNQVDEDSASIDAIRDALARHDHGEALGDLDDMEEPDSDEDESGSSSDEEEKEEEEEKEEKKVDDDLADLAAKLKAEFEPRYRTMFTASRSSLNVLRTKVGQSTYISTARMISGQRLKYSISAKTTTALCTKAIRHQTVFGANRVQRFHASAMANAKVPFLLADIGEGITECEVIQWFVKAGDKVEEFDRLCEVQSDKASVEITSRFTGTIASLQYKVGDMARVGSPLVEIETGDDGAVGEAVAAPDAASASTPAPEDGLEGRSHVIQDMNAVAAMMEAPKAVKVDIPTAEHLLTFATPAVRRVARENNVDIAMIKGSGKGGRVMKEDVMSYLANGRQATATPKTESTPAVSAKAQVPKGEDKVVPLSMIQKAMFKQMTKSLSIPHFGFADEIILDNATAFRAALNVHVAKTPEKYNFKKVSYMPIFIKALSIALEDYPVLNACVVDGDDASSAKLKYRASHNIGVAMDTPNGLVVPNIKNVQNLSVLEIASELARLQEAGKKNQIPMADLRDGTLSLSNVGMIGGTYLNPVVVTSEVAIAAVGKMQRLPRYKMVEEEGKMVERVVPQTIVNVSWSADHRVIDGATVARFSEAWKSVIENPFLLGGMLR
;
A
#
# COMPACT_ATOMS: atom_id res chain seq x y z
N MET A 1 37.09 25.64 -30.21
CA MET A 1 36.23 24.46 -29.98
C MET A 1 36.68 23.35 -30.90
N SER A 2 36.50 22.08 -30.51
CA SER A 2 36.64 20.96 -31.45
C SER A 2 35.61 21.11 -32.59
N THR A 3 35.98 20.77 -33.82
CA THR A 3 35.06 20.77 -34.97
C THR A 3 33.90 19.79 -34.81
N ARG A 4 34.02 18.85 -33.85
CA ARG A 4 33.09 17.74 -33.62
C ARG A 4 32.29 17.84 -32.32
N THR A 5 32.42 18.93 -31.58
CA THR A 5 31.75 19.09 -30.27
C THR A 5 31.07 20.44 -30.19
N PHE A 6 29.74 20.42 -30.11
CA PHE A 6 28.93 21.57 -29.75
C PHE A 6 28.73 21.59 -28.23
N THR A 7 29.09 22.69 -27.57
CA THR A 7 28.87 22.85 -26.12
C THR A 7 28.43 24.28 -25.78
N ILE A 8 27.39 24.36 -24.94
CA ILE A 8 26.95 25.56 -24.23
C ILE A 8 26.92 25.34 -22.72
N GLU A 9 27.72 24.40 -22.23
CA GLU A 9 27.81 23.98 -20.83
C GLU A 9 28.04 25.14 -19.84
N GLY A 10 27.35 25.09 -18.70
CA GLY A 10 27.56 25.97 -17.54
C GLY A 10 27.26 27.46 -17.77
N ARG A 11 26.45 27.79 -18.79
CA ARG A 11 26.16 29.19 -19.15
C ARG A 11 24.93 29.79 -18.49
N GLY A 12 24.08 29.00 -17.83
CA GLY A 12 22.88 29.47 -17.15
C GLY A 12 21.85 30.14 -18.07
N LEU A 13 21.82 29.76 -19.36
CA LEU A 13 20.92 30.37 -20.34
C LEU A 13 19.50 29.84 -20.15
N LYS A 14 18.52 30.74 -20.07
CA LYS A 14 17.10 30.37 -20.21
C LYS A 14 16.67 30.58 -21.67
N LEU A 15 16.22 29.51 -22.30
CA LEU A 15 15.97 29.40 -23.74
C LEU A 15 14.53 28.88 -23.91
N ASP A 16 13.57 29.79 -24.01
CA ASP A 16 12.13 29.45 -23.99
C ASP A 16 11.60 29.07 -25.38
N SER A 17 12.09 29.74 -26.43
CA SER A 17 11.55 29.69 -27.79
C SER A 17 12.54 29.20 -28.84
N ALA A 18 12.03 28.86 -30.03
CA ALA A 18 12.84 28.54 -31.20
C ALA A 18 13.79 29.68 -31.64
N ALA A 19 13.46 30.95 -31.34
CA ALA A 19 14.31 32.09 -31.66
C ALA A 19 15.56 32.14 -30.77
N ASP A 20 15.42 31.82 -29.48
CA ASP A 20 16.52 31.86 -28.50
C ASP A 20 17.60 30.83 -28.82
N VAL A 21 17.21 29.68 -29.40
CA VAL A 21 18.13 28.64 -29.86
C VAL A 21 18.61 28.80 -31.31
N GLN A 22 18.13 29.80 -32.07
CA GLN A 22 18.44 29.91 -33.51
C GLN A 22 19.94 30.05 -33.78
N GLN A 23 20.68 30.81 -32.97
CA GLN A 23 22.15 30.93 -33.11
C GLN A 23 22.87 29.59 -32.88
N PHE A 24 22.34 28.74 -32.00
CA PHE A 24 22.87 27.40 -31.72
C PHE A 24 22.53 26.42 -32.84
N ILE A 25 21.30 26.48 -33.37
CA ILE A 25 20.86 25.73 -34.55
C ILE A 25 21.72 26.09 -35.76
N ASP A 26 21.96 27.38 -36.01
CA ASP A 26 22.83 27.88 -37.09
C ASP A 26 24.30 27.44 -36.93
N THR A 27 24.73 27.13 -35.70
CA THR A 27 26.08 26.63 -35.41
C THR A 27 26.15 25.12 -35.64
N ILE A 28 25.21 24.36 -35.05
CA ILE A 28 25.04 22.92 -35.25
C ILE A 28 24.88 22.59 -36.74
N ALA A 29 24.10 23.37 -37.49
CA ALA A 29 23.90 23.20 -38.92
C ALA A 29 25.22 23.16 -39.70
N LYS A 30 26.21 23.99 -39.32
CA LYS A 30 27.53 24.09 -39.97
C LYS A 30 28.53 23.01 -39.53
N MET A 31 28.21 22.21 -38.51
CA MET A 31 29.08 21.15 -37.98
C MET A 31 28.65 19.80 -38.54
N ASP A 32 29.16 19.39 -39.70
CA ASP A 32 28.75 18.12 -40.33
C ASP A 32 29.38 16.88 -39.69
N GLU A 33 30.59 17.00 -39.13
CA GLU A 33 31.23 15.99 -38.29
C GLU A 33 30.83 16.10 -36.79
N LEU A 34 29.60 16.51 -36.48
CA LEU A 34 29.16 16.66 -35.08
C LEU A 34 29.01 15.29 -34.39
N GLU A 35 29.95 14.98 -33.49
CA GLU A 35 29.96 13.75 -32.68
C GLU A 35 29.37 13.98 -31.28
N ASN A 36 29.59 15.14 -30.65
CA ASN A 36 29.23 15.38 -29.25
C ASN A 36 28.38 16.66 -29.10
N VAL A 37 27.30 16.58 -28.31
CA VAL A 37 26.43 17.72 -27.96
C VAL A 37 26.28 17.79 -26.44
N ILE A 38 26.60 18.96 -25.87
CA ILE A 38 26.61 19.21 -24.43
C ILE A 38 25.80 20.48 -24.13
N LEU A 39 24.70 20.33 -23.39
CA LEU A 39 23.72 21.39 -23.10
C LEU A 39 23.62 21.75 -21.60
N SER A 40 24.40 21.08 -20.76
CA SER A 40 24.32 21.07 -19.28
C SER A 40 24.40 22.44 -18.62
N GLY A 41 23.66 22.64 -17.52
CA GLY A 41 23.66 23.91 -16.77
C GLY A 41 22.99 25.05 -17.52
N ASN A 42 21.84 24.77 -18.14
CA ASN A 42 20.97 25.72 -18.85
C ASN A 42 19.49 25.33 -18.65
N THR A 43 18.54 26.14 -19.10
CA THR A 43 17.10 25.88 -18.97
C THR A 43 16.41 25.97 -20.32
N PHE A 44 15.80 24.88 -20.81
CA PHE A 44 15.12 24.85 -22.11
C PHE A 44 13.59 24.72 -21.97
N GLY A 45 12.86 25.56 -22.68
CA GLY A 45 11.41 25.41 -22.90
C GLY A 45 11.08 24.50 -24.08
N VAL A 46 9.80 24.12 -24.19
CA VAL A 46 9.37 23.07 -25.13
C VAL A 46 9.69 23.40 -26.59
N ASP A 47 9.46 24.64 -27.03
CA ASP A 47 9.70 25.03 -28.43
C ASP A 47 11.20 25.20 -28.73
N ALA A 48 12.02 25.57 -27.75
CA ALA A 48 13.47 25.51 -27.84
C ALA A 48 13.97 24.05 -28.01
N CYS A 49 13.44 23.11 -27.22
CA CYS A 49 13.73 21.68 -27.37
C CYS A 49 13.31 21.14 -28.75
N ARG A 50 12.07 21.39 -29.19
CA ARG A 50 11.57 20.99 -30.52
C ARG A 50 12.47 21.52 -31.66
N ALA A 51 12.83 22.80 -31.62
CA ALA A 51 13.66 23.41 -32.66
C ALA A 51 15.10 22.86 -32.67
N LEU A 52 15.69 22.65 -31.48
CA LEU A 52 17.02 22.07 -31.33
C LEU A 52 17.05 20.60 -31.80
N SER A 53 16.07 19.80 -31.39
CA SER A 53 15.88 18.41 -31.84
C SER A 53 15.74 18.29 -33.37
N ALA A 54 15.01 19.19 -34.01
CA ALA A 54 14.90 19.24 -35.48
C ALA A 54 16.23 19.57 -36.20
N ALA A 55 17.22 20.14 -35.49
CA ALA A 55 18.59 20.29 -35.97
C ALA A 55 19.42 19.03 -35.67
N LEU A 56 19.33 18.47 -34.47
CA LEU A 56 20.05 17.26 -34.04
C LEU A 56 19.66 16.03 -34.88
N ALA A 57 18.38 15.88 -35.24
CA ALA A 57 17.88 14.81 -36.12
C ALA A 57 18.70 14.68 -37.43
N LYS A 58 19.18 15.80 -37.98
CA LYS A 58 19.94 15.89 -39.23
C LYS A 58 21.42 15.48 -39.13
N LYS A 59 21.94 15.22 -37.93
CA LYS A 59 23.38 14.92 -37.70
C LYS A 59 23.59 13.43 -37.42
N PRO A 60 24.09 12.63 -38.37
CA PRO A 60 24.08 11.16 -38.26
C PRO A 60 25.23 10.60 -37.41
N LEU A 61 26.32 11.36 -37.22
CA LEU A 61 27.54 10.93 -36.53
C LEU A 61 27.50 11.17 -35.00
N LEU A 62 26.36 11.58 -34.46
CA LEU A 62 26.21 11.90 -33.04
C LEU A 62 26.42 10.65 -32.15
N LYS A 63 27.39 10.75 -31.24
CA LYS A 63 27.84 9.74 -30.27
C LYS A 63 27.44 10.06 -28.84
N LEU A 64 27.52 11.33 -28.43
CA LEU A 64 27.26 11.75 -27.06
C LEU A 64 26.23 12.87 -27.03
N ALA A 65 25.18 12.67 -26.23
CA ALA A 65 24.18 13.67 -25.89
C ALA A 65 24.19 13.88 -24.36
N ASN A 66 24.87 14.93 -23.90
CA ASN A 66 24.81 15.35 -22.49
C ASN A 66 23.74 16.43 -22.30
N PHE A 67 22.61 15.99 -21.76
CA PHE A 67 21.41 16.76 -21.43
C PHE A 67 21.13 16.70 -19.92
N SER A 68 22.16 16.63 -19.06
CA SER A 68 21.98 16.75 -17.61
C SER A 68 21.75 18.20 -17.18
N ASP A 69 20.90 18.45 -16.18
CA ASP A 69 20.50 19.80 -15.74
C ASP A 69 20.14 20.73 -16.93
N ILE A 70 19.07 20.37 -17.64
CA ILE A 70 18.50 21.17 -18.75
C ILE A 70 17.08 21.70 -18.47
N PHE A 71 16.45 21.28 -17.37
CA PHE A 71 15.08 21.66 -17.00
C PHE A 71 14.95 22.38 -15.64
N THR A 72 16.05 22.80 -15.01
CA THR A 72 16.01 23.62 -13.79
C THR A 72 15.11 24.84 -13.99
N GLY A 73 14.06 24.95 -13.18
CA GLY A 73 13.06 26.03 -13.25
C GLY A 73 11.98 25.90 -14.34
N ARG A 74 11.80 24.71 -14.97
CA ARG A 74 10.63 24.41 -15.82
C ARG A 74 9.40 23.98 -15.02
N LEU A 75 8.24 24.00 -15.66
CA LEU A 75 7.07 23.28 -15.16
C LEU A 75 7.23 21.79 -15.46
N ARG A 76 6.91 20.92 -14.49
CA ARG A 76 7.03 19.46 -14.64
C ARG A 76 6.19 18.89 -15.80
N SER A 77 5.11 19.58 -16.19
CA SER A 77 4.27 19.25 -17.35
C SER A 77 4.93 19.51 -18.70
N GLU A 78 5.94 20.37 -18.79
CA GLU A 78 6.67 20.66 -20.04
C GLU A 78 7.72 19.60 -20.36
N ILE A 79 8.30 18.98 -19.33
CA ILE A 79 9.46 18.10 -19.48
C ILE A 79 9.14 16.86 -20.35
N PRO A 80 7.97 16.20 -20.25
CA PRO A 80 7.62 15.11 -21.15
C PRO A 80 7.67 15.49 -22.63
N ASP A 81 7.11 16.63 -23.04
CA ASP A 81 7.18 17.10 -24.44
C ASP A 81 8.62 17.34 -24.91
N CYS A 82 9.47 17.90 -24.03
CA CYS A 82 10.89 18.09 -24.31
C CYS A 82 11.60 16.74 -24.51
N LEU A 83 11.31 15.75 -23.66
CA LEU A 83 11.90 14.41 -23.72
C LEU A 83 11.41 13.60 -24.92
N VAL A 84 10.14 13.74 -25.34
CA VAL A 84 9.65 13.20 -26.62
C VAL A 84 10.45 13.80 -27.77
N ALA A 85 10.57 15.13 -27.83
CA ALA A 85 11.29 15.80 -28.90
C ALA A 85 12.77 15.39 -28.98
N PHE A 86 13.45 15.19 -27.85
CA PHE A 86 14.82 14.66 -27.83
C PHE A 86 14.89 13.17 -28.17
N GLY A 87 13.97 12.34 -27.66
CA GLY A 87 13.88 10.91 -27.97
C GLY A 87 13.69 10.65 -29.47
N ASP A 88 12.77 11.38 -30.11
CA ASP A 88 12.54 11.35 -31.55
C ASP A 88 13.80 11.71 -32.36
N ALA A 89 14.53 12.75 -31.93
CA ALA A 89 15.76 13.15 -32.59
C ALA A 89 16.93 12.18 -32.37
N LEU A 90 16.84 11.24 -31.42
CA LEU A 90 17.92 10.34 -31.02
C LEU A 90 17.64 8.84 -31.31
N LYS A 91 16.40 8.41 -31.54
CA LYS A 91 16.05 6.98 -31.65
C LYS A 91 16.70 6.25 -32.83
N ASP A 92 16.88 6.93 -33.98
CA ASP A 92 17.51 6.37 -35.18
C ASP A 92 19.05 6.50 -35.22
N LYS A 93 19.70 7.00 -34.16
CA LYS A 93 21.13 7.31 -34.16
C LYS A 93 21.99 6.07 -33.99
N LYS A 94 22.45 5.52 -35.12
CA LYS A 94 23.34 4.34 -35.23
C LYS A 94 24.69 4.47 -34.54
N HIS A 95 25.12 5.69 -34.23
CA HIS A 95 26.39 5.99 -33.58
C HIS A 95 26.24 6.50 -32.15
N LEU A 96 25.02 6.62 -31.60
CA LEU A 96 24.82 7.15 -30.26
C LEU A 96 25.27 6.12 -29.21
N GLU A 97 26.32 6.47 -28.49
CA GLU A 97 27.00 5.66 -27.50
C GLU A 97 26.61 6.09 -26.07
N GLU A 98 26.44 7.40 -25.81
CA GLU A 98 26.04 7.95 -24.51
C GLU A 98 24.85 8.90 -24.58
N LEU A 99 23.90 8.71 -23.65
CA LEU A 99 22.86 9.67 -23.29
C LEU A 99 22.92 9.94 -21.77
N ASN A 100 23.12 11.20 -21.39
CA ASN A 100 23.00 11.67 -20.02
C ASN A 100 21.79 12.60 -19.89
N LEU A 101 20.88 12.25 -18.97
CA LEU A 101 19.66 12.98 -18.62
C LEU A 101 19.56 13.20 -17.10
N SER A 102 20.68 13.15 -16.38
CA SER A 102 20.71 13.33 -14.92
C SER A 102 20.26 14.72 -14.46
N ASP A 103 19.83 14.85 -13.22
CA ASP A 103 19.55 16.14 -12.56
C ASP A 103 18.43 16.96 -13.24
N ASN A 104 17.45 16.28 -13.82
CA ASN A 104 16.32 16.90 -14.53
C ASN A 104 14.96 16.75 -13.81
N ALA A 105 14.92 16.07 -12.65
CA ALA A 105 13.78 16.03 -11.72
C ALA A 105 12.38 15.71 -12.30
N PHE A 106 12.30 15.03 -13.45
CA PHE A 106 11.04 14.83 -14.19
C PHE A 106 10.06 13.84 -13.52
N GLY A 107 10.59 12.93 -12.71
CA GLY A 107 9.87 11.90 -11.96
C GLY A 107 9.19 10.84 -12.83
N ALA A 108 8.37 9.99 -12.20
CA ALA A 108 7.75 8.81 -12.83
C ALA A 108 7.18 9.02 -14.24
N ALA A 109 6.49 10.14 -14.50
CA ALA A 109 5.89 10.42 -15.80
C ALA A 109 6.91 10.70 -16.92
N GLY A 110 8.07 11.30 -16.60
CA GLY A 110 9.04 11.73 -17.62
C GLY A 110 9.87 10.60 -18.24
N VAL A 111 9.88 9.40 -17.66
CA VAL A 111 10.55 8.23 -18.29
C VAL A 111 9.71 7.61 -19.41
N VAL A 112 8.39 7.81 -19.41
CA VAL A 112 7.48 7.25 -20.44
C VAL A 112 7.83 7.76 -21.85
N PRO A 113 8.09 9.07 -22.09
CA PRO A 113 8.69 9.59 -23.31
C PRO A 113 9.96 8.87 -23.81
N LEU A 114 10.76 8.29 -22.91
CA LEU A 114 12.02 7.64 -23.25
C LEU A 114 11.82 6.18 -23.70
N VAL A 115 10.64 5.58 -23.52
CA VAL A 115 10.39 4.17 -23.85
C VAL A 115 10.56 3.88 -25.35
N GLU A 116 10.06 4.74 -26.24
CA GLU A 116 10.25 4.52 -27.68
C GLU A 116 11.74 4.66 -28.07
N PHE A 117 12.45 5.61 -27.47
CA PHE A 117 13.88 5.80 -27.66
C PHE A 117 14.68 4.57 -27.18
N LEU A 118 14.50 4.15 -25.92
CA LEU A 118 15.23 3.04 -25.30
C LEU A 118 14.95 1.70 -25.98
N THR A 119 13.70 1.45 -26.37
CA THR A 119 13.33 0.22 -27.09
C THR A 119 13.74 0.22 -28.56
N THR A 120 14.20 1.34 -29.12
CA THR A 120 14.59 1.47 -30.53
C THR A 120 16.10 1.61 -30.72
N ASN A 121 16.74 2.52 -29.98
CA ASN A 121 18.18 2.75 -30.09
C ASN A 121 19.00 1.71 -29.31
N ARG A 122 19.10 0.53 -29.90
CA ARG A 122 19.83 -0.63 -29.35
C ARG A 122 21.35 -0.53 -29.53
N ASN A 123 21.88 0.63 -29.92
CA ASN A 123 23.33 0.92 -30.01
C ASN A 123 23.87 1.61 -28.75
N LEU A 124 22.98 2.18 -27.92
CA LEU A 124 23.33 2.91 -26.70
C LEU A 124 24.16 2.03 -25.75
N GLN A 125 25.29 2.56 -25.29
CA GLN A 125 26.22 1.89 -24.38
C GLN A 125 26.13 2.46 -22.96
N VAL A 126 25.87 3.76 -22.83
CA VAL A 126 25.86 4.50 -21.57
C VAL A 126 24.53 5.23 -21.40
N LEU A 127 23.82 4.94 -20.32
CA LEU A 127 22.58 5.59 -19.91
C LEU A 127 22.74 6.17 -18.50
N LYS A 128 22.67 7.50 -18.37
CA LYS A 128 22.75 8.21 -17.08
C LYS A 128 21.44 8.94 -16.80
N LEU A 129 20.84 8.63 -15.66
CA LEU A 129 19.51 9.05 -15.22
C LEU A 129 19.49 9.45 -13.73
N ASN A 130 20.63 9.86 -13.15
CA ASN A 130 20.71 10.22 -11.73
C ASN A 130 19.75 11.37 -11.38
N ASN A 131 19.26 11.41 -10.14
CA ASN A 131 18.56 12.57 -9.58
C ASN A 131 17.35 13.05 -10.42
N ASN A 132 16.55 12.10 -10.89
CA ASN A 132 15.32 12.35 -11.64
C ASN A 132 14.04 12.01 -10.87
N GLY A 133 14.13 11.40 -9.68
CA GLY A 133 12.96 11.08 -8.84
C GLY A 133 11.98 10.10 -9.49
N LEU A 134 12.47 9.16 -10.29
CA LEU A 134 11.67 8.21 -11.08
C LEU A 134 10.60 7.47 -10.26
N GLY A 135 10.87 7.18 -8.99
CA GLY A 135 10.01 6.38 -8.12
C GLY A 135 9.93 4.92 -8.56
N VAL A 136 9.21 4.11 -7.79
CA VAL A 136 8.88 2.71 -8.13
C VAL A 136 8.29 2.59 -9.54
N THR A 137 7.32 3.44 -9.91
CA THR A 137 6.66 3.35 -11.22
C THR A 137 7.61 3.65 -12.37
N GLY A 138 8.45 4.69 -12.27
CA GLY A 138 9.44 5.01 -13.30
C GLY A 138 10.53 3.94 -13.40
N GLY A 139 10.93 3.34 -12.28
CA GLY A 139 11.84 2.19 -12.25
C GLY A 139 11.32 0.98 -13.01
N LYS A 140 10.02 0.65 -12.88
CA LYS A 140 9.39 -0.44 -13.64
C LYS A 140 9.33 -0.15 -15.14
N VAL A 141 8.91 1.05 -15.53
CA VAL A 141 8.85 1.45 -16.96
C VAL A 141 10.25 1.44 -17.59
N LEU A 142 11.29 1.84 -16.85
CA LEU A 142 12.68 1.72 -17.29
C LEU A 142 13.11 0.25 -17.46
N ALA A 143 12.79 -0.62 -16.49
CA ALA A 143 13.09 -2.05 -16.56
C ALA A 143 12.40 -2.73 -17.76
N GLU A 144 11.14 -2.41 -18.00
CA GLU A 144 10.34 -2.93 -19.12
C GLU A 144 10.90 -2.46 -20.47
N ALA A 145 11.19 -1.15 -20.62
CA ALA A 145 11.80 -0.62 -21.84
C ALA A 145 13.15 -1.28 -22.16
N LEU A 146 13.97 -1.55 -21.14
CA LEU A 146 15.20 -2.33 -21.30
C LEU A 146 14.90 -3.78 -21.70
N MET A 147 13.97 -4.47 -21.03
CA MET A 147 13.58 -5.85 -21.39
C MET A 147 13.11 -5.97 -22.85
N THR A 148 12.23 -5.09 -23.32
CA THR A 148 11.80 -5.05 -24.71
C THR A 148 12.95 -4.73 -25.68
N ALA A 149 13.93 -3.90 -25.29
CA ALA A 149 15.15 -3.68 -26.07
C ALA A 149 16.02 -4.94 -26.19
N HIS A 150 16.14 -5.72 -25.10
CA HIS A 150 16.79 -7.04 -25.11
C HIS A 150 16.04 -8.01 -26.02
N GLU A 151 14.72 -8.09 -25.95
CA GLU A 151 13.92 -9.02 -26.76
C GLU A 151 14.04 -8.72 -28.25
N LYS A 152 14.01 -7.44 -28.65
CA LYS A 152 14.30 -7.02 -30.04
C LYS A 152 15.71 -7.39 -30.48
N ASN A 153 16.72 -7.27 -29.60
CA ASN A 153 18.09 -7.73 -29.89
C ASN A 153 18.16 -9.25 -30.05
N LYS A 154 17.54 -10.01 -29.14
CA LYS A 154 17.47 -11.48 -29.14
C LYS A 154 16.78 -12.03 -30.39
N ALA A 155 15.68 -11.41 -30.82
CA ALA A 155 14.98 -11.76 -32.07
C ALA A 155 15.87 -11.57 -33.32
N GLU A 156 16.77 -10.59 -33.30
CA GLU A 156 17.76 -10.34 -34.36
C GLU A 156 19.08 -11.10 -34.18
N ASN A 157 19.20 -11.96 -33.16
CA ASN A 157 20.44 -12.64 -32.74
C ASN A 157 21.61 -11.69 -32.43
N LYS A 158 21.32 -10.49 -31.91
CA LYS A 158 22.29 -9.50 -31.43
C LYS A 158 22.46 -9.60 -29.91
N THR A 159 23.67 -9.36 -29.43
CA THR A 159 23.93 -9.03 -28.02
C THR A 159 23.51 -7.60 -27.72
N SER A 160 23.35 -7.24 -26.44
CA SER A 160 23.05 -5.85 -26.08
C SER A 160 24.29 -4.97 -26.17
N SER A 161 24.10 -3.71 -26.56
CA SER A 161 25.15 -2.69 -26.63
C SER A 161 25.39 -2.01 -25.28
N LEU A 162 24.43 -2.13 -24.34
CA LEU A 162 24.48 -1.48 -23.04
C LEU A 162 25.66 -2.01 -22.18
N ARG A 163 26.38 -1.09 -21.56
CA ARG A 163 27.55 -1.31 -20.69
C ARG A 163 27.40 -0.59 -19.35
N VAL A 164 26.86 0.62 -19.36
CA VAL A 164 26.81 1.52 -18.20
C VAL A 164 25.38 1.96 -17.95
N VAL A 165 24.87 1.69 -16.74
CA VAL A 165 23.59 2.21 -16.24
C VAL A 165 23.83 2.94 -14.92
N ILE A 166 23.47 4.21 -14.88
CA ILE A 166 23.67 5.10 -13.73
C ILE A 166 22.31 5.72 -13.41
N ALA A 167 21.73 5.35 -12.25
CA ALA A 167 20.34 5.63 -11.90
C ALA A 167 20.13 5.88 -10.38
N GLY A 168 21.11 6.47 -9.70
CA GLY A 168 21.02 6.91 -8.31
C GLY A 168 20.03 8.07 -8.07
N ARG A 169 19.71 8.35 -6.80
CA ARG A 169 18.86 9.47 -6.35
C ARG A 169 17.48 9.48 -7.02
N ASN A 170 16.90 8.30 -7.25
CA ASN A 170 15.67 8.12 -8.01
C ASN A 170 14.49 7.56 -7.20
N ARG A 171 14.70 7.16 -5.95
CA ARG A 171 13.68 6.48 -5.12
C ARG A 171 13.09 5.24 -5.80
N LEU A 172 13.97 4.42 -6.37
CA LEU A 172 13.56 3.20 -7.07
C LEU A 172 12.93 2.17 -6.11
N GLU A 173 13.40 2.15 -4.86
CA GLU A 173 12.87 1.41 -3.70
C GLU A 173 12.67 -0.11 -3.98
N ASN A 174 12.18 -0.88 -3.00
CA ASN A 174 11.93 -2.32 -3.20
C ASN A 174 10.94 -2.61 -4.34
N GLY A 175 9.99 -1.71 -4.60
CA GLY A 175 8.87 -1.97 -5.52
C GLY A 175 9.26 -2.18 -6.97
N SER A 176 10.35 -1.55 -7.46
CA SER A 176 10.81 -1.66 -8.86
C SER A 176 12.04 -2.55 -9.03
N THR A 177 12.79 -2.75 -7.96
CA THR A 177 14.12 -3.36 -7.98
C THR A 177 14.13 -4.80 -8.53
N PRO A 178 13.15 -5.69 -8.22
CA PRO A 178 13.07 -7.01 -8.84
C PRO A 178 12.86 -7.00 -10.36
N ASP A 179 12.28 -5.94 -10.93
CA ASP A 179 12.10 -5.82 -12.38
C ASP A 179 13.37 -5.27 -13.05
N LEU A 180 14.03 -4.29 -12.42
CA LEU A 180 15.36 -3.81 -12.81
C LEU A 180 16.40 -4.94 -12.77
N ALA A 181 16.37 -5.80 -11.75
CA ALA A 181 17.23 -6.97 -11.64
C ALA A 181 17.05 -7.96 -12.80
N LYS A 182 15.82 -8.22 -13.25
CA LYS A 182 15.54 -9.03 -14.46
C LYS A 182 16.11 -8.36 -15.71
N ALA A 183 15.92 -7.05 -15.84
CA ALA A 183 16.44 -6.27 -16.96
C ALA A 183 17.97 -6.32 -17.03
N PHE A 184 18.67 -6.15 -15.89
CA PHE A 184 20.13 -6.27 -15.82
C PHE A 184 20.60 -7.71 -16.07
N ALA A 185 19.91 -8.73 -15.57
CA ALA A 185 20.23 -10.13 -15.87
C ALA A 185 20.14 -10.45 -17.37
N ALA A 186 19.15 -9.88 -18.07
CA ALA A 186 19.05 -9.94 -19.53
C ALA A 186 20.14 -9.11 -20.25
N HIS A 187 20.70 -8.12 -19.57
CA HIS A 187 21.81 -7.27 -20.02
C HIS A 187 23.16 -7.70 -19.42
N GLY A 188 23.47 -9.01 -19.40
CA GLY A 188 24.74 -9.55 -18.90
C GLY A 188 26.04 -9.04 -19.58
N THR A 189 25.95 -8.06 -20.47
CA THR A 189 27.05 -7.26 -21.01
C THR A 189 27.36 -5.99 -20.21
N LEU A 190 26.60 -5.68 -19.15
CA LEU A 190 26.85 -4.53 -18.27
C LEU A 190 28.20 -4.67 -17.55
N THR A 191 28.93 -3.56 -17.51
CA THR A 191 30.26 -3.42 -16.88
C THR A 191 30.28 -2.37 -15.77
N HIS A 192 29.32 -1.43 -15.74
CA HIS A 192 29.22 -0.44 -14.66
C HIS A 192 27.74 -0.21 -14.30
N ILE A 193 27.42 -0.35 -13.01
CA ILE A 193 26.07 -0.09 -12.48
C ILE A 193 26.22 0.76 -11.22
N ALA A 194 25.59 1.94 -11.23
CA ALA A 194 25.51 2.83 -10.07
C ALA A 194 24.05 3.16 -9.77
N MET A 195 23.59 2.82 -8.56
CA MET A 195 22.23 3.12 -8.09
C MET A 195 22.20 3.70 -6.66
N PRO A 196 23.11 4.62 -6.27
CA PRO A 196 23.16 5.11 -4.90
C PRO A 196 21.94 5.96 -4.50
N GLN A 197 21.68 6.12 -3.20
CA GLN A 197 20.60 6.92 -2.63
C GLN A 197 19.20 6.58 -3.22
N ASN A 198 18.84 5.29 -3.26
CA ASN A 198 17.58 4.85 -3.88
C ASN A 198 16.53 4.28 -2.92
N GLY A 199 16.85 4.17 -1.63
CA GLY A 199 15.92 3.62 -0.62
C GLY A 199 15.56 2.15 -0.88
N ILE A 200 16.44 1.41 -1.56
CA ILE A 200 16.31 -0.03 -1.74
C ILE A 200 16.66 -0.69 -0.39
N ARG A 201 15.88 -1.68 0.03
CA ARG A 201 16.06 -2.43 1.28
C ARG A 201 16.48 -3.88 0.98
N MET A 202 16.73 -4.67 2.02
CA MET A 202 17.30 -6.02 1.96
C MET A 202 16.71 -6.92 0.87
N GLU A 203 15.39 -6.92 0.64
CA GLU A 203 14.73 -7.78 -0.37
C GLU A 203 14.94 -7.28 -1.82
N GLY A 204 15.11 -5.96 -2.00
CA GLY A 204 15.54 -5.39 -3.27
C GLY A 204 17.04 -5.62 -3.52
N ILE A 205 17.86 -5.53 -2.49
CA ILE A 205 19.30 -5.84 -2.51
C ILE A 205 19.52 -7.33 -2.87
N GLU A 206 18.76 -8.26 -2.28
CA GLU A 206 18.72 -9.67 -2.69
C GLU A 206 18.39 -9.86 -4.18
N ALA A 207 17.35 -9.16 -4.66
CA ALA A 207 16.94 -9.27 -6.06
C ALA A 207 18.02 -8.76 -7.02
N LEU A 208 18.68 -7.63 -6.70
CA LEU A 208 19.83 -7.13 -7.46
C LEU A 208 20.99 -8.13 -7.44
N ALA A 209 21.41 -8.60 -6.26
CA ALA A 209 22.50 -9.56 -6.14
C ALA A 209 22.28 -10.77 -7.06
N ALA A 210 21.06 -11.35 -7.04
CA ALA A 210 20.67 -12.46 -7.89
C ALA A 210 20.73 -12.12 -9.40
N GLY A 211 20.18 -10.98 -9.82
CA GLY A 211 20.18 -10.57 -11.23
C GLY A 211 21.58 -10.24 -11.76
N LEU A 212 22.40 -9.57 -10.95
CA LEU A 212 23.74 -9.13 -11.32
C LEU A 212 24.75 -10.28 -11.47
N THR A 213 24.47 -11.48 -10.94
CA THR A 213 25.28 -12.70 -11.21
C THR A 213 25.48 -13.00 -12.70
N GLN A 214 24.58 -12.54 -13.58
CA GLN A 214 24.69 -12.72 -15.03
C GLN A 214 25.63 -11.70 -15.69
N CYS A 215 25.89 -10.56 -15.05
CA CYS A 215 26.79 -9.50 -15.52
C CYS A 215 28.25 -9.84 -15.20
N ARG A 216 28.78 -10.92 -15.80
CA ARG A 216 30.12 -11.44 -15.46
C ARG A 216 31.29 -10.49 -15.75
N GLY A 217 31.07 -9.47 -16.58
CA GLY A 217 32.02 -8.41 -16.89
C GLY A 217 31.87 -7.15 -16.03
N LEU A 218 31.19 -7.22 -14.88
CA LEU A 218 31.00 -6.07 -13.98
C LEU A 218 32.34 -5.58 -13.44
N GLU A 219 32.76 -4.39 -13.86
CA GLU A 219 33.96 -3.66 -13.43
C GLU A 219 33.65 -2.66 -12.30
N THR A 220 32.41 -2.20 -12.16
CA THR A 220 32.00 -1.29 -11.08
C THR A 220 30.58 -1.58 -10.64
N LEU A 221 30.41 -1.74 -9.33
CA LEU A 221 29.12 -1.74 -8.65
C LEU A 221 29.13 -0.64 -7.58
N ASP A 222 28.13 0.23 -7.62
CA ASP A 222 27.88 1.29 -6.65
C ASP A 222 26.41 1.23 -6.23
N LEU A 223 26.18 0.96 -4.94
CA LEU A 223 24.86 0.90 -4.31
C LEU A 223 24.82 1.73 -3.01
N GLN A 224 25.71 2.72 -2.84
CA GLN A 224 25.82 3.56 -1.64
C GLN A 224 24.46 4.09 -1.16
N ASP A 225 24.21 4.23 0.15
CA ASP A 225 22.93 4.75 0.69
C ASP A 225 21.71 3.94 0.15
N ASN A 226 21.74 2.64 0.47
CA ASN A 226 20.63 1.70 0.35
C ASN A 226 20.78 0.65 1.48
N THR A 227 19.68 0.22 2.11
CA THR A 227 19.75 -0.64 3.32
C THR A 227 19.99 -2.11 2.97
N PHE A 228 21.13 -2.67 3.39
CA PHE A 228 21.49 -4.07 3.15
C PHE A 228 21.06 -5.00 4.30
N THR A 229 21.45 -4.68 5.54
CA THR A 229 21.54 -5.59 6.71
C THR A 229 22.30 -6.89 6.41
N GLU A 230 22.42 -7.80 7.39
CA GLU A 230 23.09 -9.09 7.15
C GLU A 230 22.49 -9.83 5.95
N ARG A 231 21.16 -9.75 5.76
CA ARG A 231 20.43 -10.42 4.67
C ARG A 231 20.88 -9.97 3.28
N GLY A 232 20.98 -8.66 3.04
CA GLY A 232 21.49 -8.11 1.78
C GLY A 232 22.97 -8.41 1.57
N CYS A 233 23.77 -8.30 2.63
CA CYS A 233 25.20 -8.65 2.62
C CYS A 233 25.43 -10.13 2.28
N ARG A 234 24.63 -11.04 2.83
CA ARG A 234 24.66 -12.49 2.56
C ARG A 234 24.38 -12.80 1.09
N ALA A 235 23.46 -12.07 0.46
CA ALA A 235 23.16 -12.21 -0.96
C ALA A 235 24.31 -11.69 -1.85
N PHE A 236 24.90 -10.53 -1.53
CA PHE A 236 26.04 -10.00 -2.27
C PHE A 236 27.33 -10.81 -2.04
N ALA A 237 27.54 -11.38 -0.84
CA ALA A 237 28.63 -12.32 -0.55
C ALA A 237 28.54 -13.60 -1.40
N ALA A 238 27.33 -14.06 -1.73
CA ALA A 238 27.12 -15.15 -2.68
C ALA A 238 27.34 -14.74 -4.15
N ALA A 239 27.12 -13.47 -4.50
CA ALA A 239 27.23 -12.95 -5.86
C ALA A 239 28.65 -12.53 -6.25
N LEU A 240 29.39 -11.85 -5.35
CA LEU A 240 30.76 -11.34 -5.51
C LEU A 240 31.73 -12.30 -6.21
N PRO A 241 31.75 -13.62 -5.90
CA PRO A 241 32.57 -14.62 -6.57
C PRO A 241 32.34 -14.79 -8.09
N SER A 242 31.38 -14.07 -8.68
CA SER A 242 31.03 -14.10 -10.11
C SER A 242 31.71 -13.02 -10.96
N TRP A 243 32.27 -11.97 -10.34
CA TRP A 243 32.75 -10.75 -11.02
C TRP A 243 34.28 -10.63 -10.96
N SER A 244 35.00 -11.41 -11.77
CA SER A 244 36.47 -11.39 -11.81
C SER A 244 37.08 -10.11 -12.39
N GLU A 245 36.26 -9.27 -13.03
CA GLU A 245 36.66 -7.99 -13.62
C GLU A 245 36.40 -6.79 -12.70
N LEU A 246 35.85 -7.02 -11.50
CA LEU A 246 35.42 -5.98 -10.58
C LEU A 246 36.61 -5.15 -10.07
N LYS A 247 36.53 -3.83 -10.30
CA LYS A 247 37.50 -2.81 -9.87
C LYS A 247 36.98 -1.91 -8.77
N ARG A 248 35.68 -1.61 -8.76
CA ARG A 248 35.08 -0.75 -7.74
C ARG A 248 33.84 -1.40 -7.15
N LEU A 249 33.77 -1.39 -5.82
CA LEU A 249 32.66 -1.88 -5.02
C LEU A 249 32.35 -0.82 -3.96
N ASN A 250 31.31 -0.02 -4.18
CA ASN A 250 30.84 0.95 -3.20
C ASN A 250 29.54 0.44 -2.54
N PHE A 251 29.66 0.10 -1.25
CA PHE A 251 28.56 -0.10 -0.30
C PHE A 251 28.76 0.74 0.98
N GLY A 252 29.22 1.99 0.86
CA GLY A 252 29.18 2.97 1.96
C GLY A 252 27.74 3.38 2.30
N GLU A 253 27.49 3.87 3.52
CA GLU A 253 26.15 4.27 3.98
C GLU A 253 25.07 3.17 3.85
N CYS A 254 25.46 1.88 3.81
CA CYS A 254 24.55 0.79 3.42
C CYS A 254 23.94 0.01 4.60
N LEU A 255 24.31 0.31 5.85
CA LEU A 255 23.92 -0.44 7.05
C LEU A 255 24.17 -1.95 6.85
N LEU A 256 25.45 -2.33 6.70
CA LEU A 256 25.85 -3.69 6.36
C LEU A 256 25.66 -4.68 7.52
N SER A 257 25.58 -4.18 8.77
CA SER A 257 25.83 -4.90 10.02
C SER A 257 27.22 -5.54 10.12
N ASN A 258 27.73 -5.65 11.34
CA ASN A 258 29.01 -6.31 11.64
C ASN A 258 29.13 -7.73 11.04
N LYS A 259 28.05 -8.53 11.10
CA LYS A 259 28.00 -9.88 10.49
C LYS A 259 28.02 -9.81 8.96
N GLY A 260 27.35 -8.84 8.36
CA GLY A 260 27.32 -8.65 6.91
C GLY A 260 28.68 -8.26 6.35
N THR A 261 29.40 -7.34 7.00
CA THR A 261 30.77 -6.95 6.63
C THR A 261 31.75 -8.12 6.77
N MET A 262 31.58 -8.98 7.79
CA MET A 262 32.31 -10.25 7.91
C MET A 262 31.98 -11.24 6.76
N LEU A 263 30.72 -11.34 6.32
CA LEU A 263 30.33 -12.20 5.19
C LEU A 263 30.90 -11.70 3.86
N LEU A 264 30.87 -10.39 3.62
CA LEU A 264 31.45 -9.75 2.43
C LEU A 264 32.97 -9.90 2.41
N SER A 265 33.65 -9.68 3.55
CA SER A 265 35.09 -9.92 3.69
C SER A 265 35.46 -11.37 3.40
N LYS A 266 34.71 -12.35 3.94
CA LYS A 266 34.89 -13.78 3.63
C LYS A 266 34.58 -14.15 2.17
N ALA A 267 33.75 -13.38 1.46
CA ALA A 267 33.54 -13.56 0.01
C ALA A 267 34.73 -13.04 -0.81
N LEU A 268 35.26 -11.87 -0.47
CA LEU A 268 36.49 -11.31 -1.07
C LEU A 268 37.72 -12.20 -0.78
N ALA A 269 37.76 -12.84 0.40
CA ALA A 269 38.76 -13.84 0.78
C ALA A 269 38.81 -15.09 -0.14
N GLN A 270 37.87 -15.25 -1.07
CA GLN A 270 37.95 -16.30 -2.09
C GLN A 270 38.96 -15.96 -3.21
N GLY A 271 39.57 -14.77 -3.22
CA GLY A 271 40.66 -14.40 -4.13
C GLY A 271 40.25 -14.31 -5.60
N LYS A 272 38.97 -14.04 -5.90
CA LYS A 272 38.44 -13.96 -7.28
C LYS A 272 38.34 -12.53 -7.81
N ASN A 273 38.28 -11.54 -6.93
CA ASN A 273 38.08 -10.13 -7.24
C ASN A 273 39.40 -9.34 -7.16
N THR A 274 40.51 -9.95 -7.62
CA THR A 274 41.88 -9.40 -7.46
C THR A 274 42.14 -8.10 -8.23
N LYS A 275 41.20 -7.65 -9.06
CA LYS A 275 41.22 -6.38 -9.79
C LYS A 275 40.63 -5.21 -9.01
N LEU A 276 40.17 -5.40 -7.78
CA LEU A 276 39.62 -4.32 -6.95
C LEU A 276 40.67 -3.23 -6.72
N GLU A 277 40.36 -2.06 -7.28
CA GLU A 277 41.07 -0.77 -7.17
C GLU A 277 40.46 0.08 -6.03
N SER A 278 39.14 -0.04 -5.80
CA SER A 278 38.38 0.71 -4.79
C SER A 278 37.37 -0.17 -4.04
N VAL A 279 37.33 -0.06 -2.72
CA VAL A 279 36.27 -0.62 -1.85
C VAL A 279 35.78 0.48 -0.90
N ASP A 280 34.48 0.52 -0.65
CA ASP A 280 33.85 1.36 0.37
C ASP A 280 32.84 0.50 1.12
N PHE A 281 33.01 0.36 2.45
CA PHE A 281 32.19 -0.44 3.36
C PHE A 281 31.95 0.31 4.68
N SER A 282 30.68 0.50 5.03
CA SER A 282 30.26 0.84 6.39
C SER A 282 30.15 -0.41 7.30
N GLU A 283 30.45 -0.29 8.60
CA GLU A 283 30.34 -1.23 9.76
C GLU A 283 31.63 -1.94 10.21
N ASP A 284 31.80 -2.15 11.53
CA ASP A 284 33.05 -2.49 12.24
C ASP A 284 33.70 -3.87 11.92
N GLY A 285 33.19 -4.62 10.94
CA GLY A 285 33.78 -5.88 10.46
C GLY A 285 35.18 -5.74 9.83
N VAL A 286 35.72 -4.51 9.83
CA VAL A 286 37.02 -4.01 9.38
C VAL A 286 38.21 -4.93 9.70
N LEU A 287 38.21 -5.59 10.86
CA LEU A 287 39.34 -6.42 11.32
C LEU A 287 39.58 -7.65 10.42
N GLU A 288 38.53 -8.25 9.85
CA GLU A 288 38.69 -9.33 8.86
C GLU A 288 39.16 -8.81 7.48
N LEU A 289 38.82 -7.58 7.14
CA LEU A 289 39.19 -6.96 5.85
C LEU A 289 40.70 -6.75 5.74
N ALA A 290 41.40 -6.39 6.84
CA ALA A 290 42.86 -6.21 6.88
C ALA A 290 43.65 -7.44 6.39
N ALA A 291 43.19 -8.65 6.73
CA ALA A 291 43.79 -9.90 6.26
C ALA A 291 43.55 -10.10 4.75
N VAL A 292 42.34 -9.80 4.27
CA VAL A 292 41.96 -9.92 2.86
C VAL A 292 42.70 -8.91 1.98
N ILE A 293 42.93 -7.69 2.48
CA ILE A 293 43.80 -6.70 1.84
C ILE A 293 45.23 -7.24 1.72
N SER A 294 45.79 -7.77 2.81
CA SER A 294 47.15 -8.35 2.81
C SER A 294 47.33 -9.49 1.81
N GLU A 295 46.36 -10.42 1.69
CA GLU A 295 46.52 -11.65 0.92
C GLU A 295 45.94 -11.61 -0.50
N HIS A 296 44.95 -10.76 -0.79
CA HIS A 296 44.13 -10.87 -2.01
C HIS A 296 43.83 -9.57 -2.76
N LEU A 297 43.84 -8.39 -2.11
CA LEU A 297 43.49 -7.10 -2.74
C LEU A 297 44.71 -6.22 -3.00
N CYS A 298 45.76 -6.79 -3.59
CA CYS A 298 47.04 -6.11 -3.85
C CYS A 298 47.01 -4.97 -4.91
N ASN A 299 45.84 -4.62 -5.44
CA ASN A 299 45.64 -3.46 -6.33
C ASN A 299 44.76 -2.36 -5.68
N LEU A 300 44.41 -2.51 -4.40
CA LEU A 300 43.50 -1.61 -3.69
C LEU A 300 44.18 -0.25 -3.44
N THR A 301 43.79 0.75 -4.23
CA THR A 301 44.34 2.12 -4.23
C THR A 301 43.39 3.14 -3.61
N LYS A 302 42.16 2.74 -3.28
CA LYS A 302 41.23 3.52 -2.47
C LYS A 302 40.43 2.59 -1.54
N LEU A 303 40.37 2.95 -0.26
CA LEU A 303 39.53 2.31 0.75
C LEU A 303 38.83 3.40 1.56
N GLU A 304 37.52 3.48 1.43
CA GLU A 304 36.66 4.34 2.25
C GLU A 304 36.01 3.52 3.36
N LEU A 305 35.92 4.12 4.55
CA LEU A 305 35.42 3.53 5.80
C LEU A 305 34.64 4.61 6.58
N ASN A 306 34.01 5.55 5.87
CA ASN A 306 33.29 6.68 6.44
C ASN A 306 31.89 6.21 6.89
N GLY A 307 31.29 6.90 7.87
CA GLY A 307 30.05 6.44 8.51
C GLY A 307 30.24 5.26 9.47
N ASN A 308 31.44 5.09 10.03
CA ASN A 308 31.81 4.03 10.97
C ASN A 308 32.06 4.57 12.38
N GLN A 309 31.69 3.79 13.40
CA GLN A 309 31.93 4.10 14.82
C GLN A 309 33.26 3.50 15.30
N VAL A 310 34.29 3.61 14.46
CA VAL A 310 35.62 3.03 14.68
C VAL A 310 36.59 4.14 15.06
N ASP A 311 37.28 3.99 16.19
CA ASP A 311 38.36 4.89 16.63
C ASP A 311 39.54 4.90 15.62
N GLU A 312 40.03 6.08 15.22
CA GLU A 312 41.15 6.27 14.30
C GLU A 312 42.48 5.67 14.80
N ASP A 313 42.66 5.61 16.12
CA ASP A 313 43.82 5.02 16.81
C ASP A 313 43.56 3.53 17.14
N SER A 314 42.46 2.94 16.65
CA SER A 314 42.16 1.53 16.87
C SER A 314 43.13 0.58 16.15
N ALA A 315 43.43 -0.54 16.80
CA ALA A 315 44.28 -1.60 16.25
C ALA A 315 43.73 -2.22 14.95
N SER A 316 42.44 -2.03 14.64
CA SER A 316 41.82 -2.44 13.37
C SER A 316 42.24 -1.53 12.22
N ILE A 317 42.22 -0.20 12.43
CA ILE A 317 42.66 0.79 11.44
C ILE A 317 44.17 0.67 11.22
N ASP A 318 44.95 0.51 12.29
CA ASP A 318 46.39 0.25 12.16
C ASP A 318 46.70 -1.04 11.39
N ALA A 319 45.95 -2.13 11.63
CA ALA A 319 46.09 -3.36 10.84
C ALA A 319 45.77 -3.17 9.35
N ILE A 320 44.87 -2.24 9.00
CA ILE A 320 44.59 -1.85 7.61
C ILE A 320 45.68 -0.96 7.03
N ARG A 321 46.15 0.07 7.74
CA ARG A 321 47.31 0.91 7.35
C ARG A 321 48.52 0.02 7.04
N ASP A 322 48.79 -0.95 7.91
CA ASP A 322 49.87 -1.93 7.79
C ASP A 322 49.65 -2.93 6.63
N ALA A 323 48.39 -3.32 6.33
CA ALA A 323 48.04 -4.18 5.21
C ALA A 323 48.17 -3.48 3.84
N LEU A 324 47.77 -2.20 3.76
CA LEU A 324 47.90 -1.36 2.57
C LEU A 324 49.36 -0.97 2.30
N ALA A 325 50.13 -0.66 3.35
CA ALA A 325 51.55 -0.34 3.23
C ALA A 325 52.40 -1.49 2.64
N ARG A 326 51.98 -2.76 2.82
CA ARG A 326 52.64 -3.93 2.21
C ARG A 326 52.59 -3.96 0.68
N HIS A 327 51.66 -3.23 0.07
CA HIS A 327 51.49 -3.12 -1.38
C HIS A 327 51.89 -1.75 -1.94
N ASP A 328 52.69 -0.97 -1.20
CA ASP A 328 53.04 0.44 -1.51
C ASP A 328 51.79 1.35 -1.65
N HIS A 329 50.71 1.07 -0.89
CA HIS A 329 49.43 1.77 -0.96
C HIS A 329 49.01 2.41 0.38
N GLY A 330 49.96 2.81 1.22
CA GLY A 330 49.68 3.38 2.56
C GLY A 330 48.80 4.65 2.59
N GLU A 331 48.72 5.40 1.49
CA GLU A 331 47.84 6.58 1.31
C GLU A 331 46.47 6.22 0.68
N ALA A 332 46.12 4.93 0.56
CA ALA A 332 44.86 4.49 -0.04
C ALA A 332 43.65 4.56 0.91
N LEU A 333 43.87 4.62 2.22
CA LEU A 333 42.80 4.83 3.20
C LEU A 333 42.34 6.29 3.13
N GLY A 334 41.03 6.51 3.03
CA GLY A 334 40.44 7.85 2.97
C GLY A 334 40.61 8.67 4.25
N ASP A 335 40.28 9.96 4.16
CA ASP A 335 40.23 10.87 5.32
C ASP A 335 39.21 10.34 6.34
N LEU A 336 39.63 10.19 7.59
CA LEU A 336 38.86 9.55 8.67
C LEU A 336 38.03 10.53 9.51
N ASP A 337 38.19 11.85 9.26
CA ASP A 337 37.53 12.98 9.93
C ASP A 337 35.98 12.87 10.10
N ASP A 338 35.31 11.97 9.36
CA ASP A 338 33.86 11.69 9.43
C ASP A 338 33.50 10.42 10.23
N MET A 339 34.43 9.80 10.98
CA MET A 339 34.11 8.69 11.91
C MET A 339 33.61 9.25 13.26
N GLU A 340 32.48 8.74 13.75
CA GLU A 340 31.89 9.22 15.01
C GLU A 340 32.66 8.64 16.22
N GLU A 341 33.23 9.51 17.06
CA GLU A 341 33.74 9.09 18.38
C GLU A 341 32.60 8.49 19.22
N PRO A 342 32.81 7.38 19.94
CA PRO A 342 31.81 6.80 20.84
C PRO A 342 31.64 7.67 22.10
N ASP A 343 30.79 8.69 21.97
CA ASP A 343 30.47 9.67 23.01
C ASP A 343 29.99 8.96 24.30
N SER A 344 30.64 9.26 25.43
CA SER A 344 30.51 8.45 26.66
C SER A 344 29.27 8.78 27.53
N ASP A 345 28.31 9.53 27.00
CA ASP A 345 27.08 9.93 27.67
C ASP A 345 25.87 9.21 27.01
N GLU A 346 25.60 7.99 27.47
CA GLU A 346 24.51 7.12 26.98
C GLU A 346 23.10 7.74 27.17
N ASP A 347 22.41 8.06 26.07
CA ASP A 347 20.94 8.21 26.02
C ASP A 347 20.43 7.28 24.89
N GLU A 348 19.65 6.24 25.26
CA GLU A 348 19.40 5.05 24.42
C GLU A 348 18.65 5.34 23.11
N SER A 349 19.36 5.37 21.97
CA SER A 349 18.75 5.27 20.63
C SER A 349 18.45 3.82 20.21
N GLY A 350 17.87 3.04 21.12
CA GLY A 350 17.56 1.62 20.94
C GLY A 350 16.47 1.39 19.89
N SER A 351 16.86 1.16 18.62
CA SER A 351 15.93 0.84 17.53
C SER A 351 16.47 -0.16 16.48
N SER A 352 17.77 -0.49 16.47
CA SER A 352 18.37 -1.48 15.55
C SER A 352 18.77 -2.78 16.27
N SER A 353 19.34 -2.68 17.47
CA SER A 353 19.63 -3.81 18.36
C SER A 353 18.42 -4.73 18.55
N ASP A 354 17.25 -4.12 18.73
CA ASP A 354 15.97 -4.79 18.90
C ASP A 354 15.51 -5.60 17.66
N GLU A 355 15.99 -5.27 16.45
CA GLU A 355 15.73 -6.08 15.25
C GLU A 355 16.81 -7.16 15.08
N GLU A 356 18.09 -6.85 15.31
CA GLU A 356 19.18 -7.83 15.21
C GLU A 356 19.10 -8.97 16.24
N GLU A 357 18.72 -8.69 17.49
CA GLU A 357 18.53 -9.75 18.50
C GLU A 357 17.36 -10.68 18.13
N LYS A 358 16.29 -10.14 17.53
CA LYS A 358 15.13 -10.93 17.10
C LYS A 358 15.45 -11.78 15.87
N GLU A 359 16.14 -11.23 14.85
CA GLU A 359 16.63 -12.03 13.73
C GLU A 359 17.61 -13.12 14.19
N GLU A 360 18.43 -12.86 15.22
CA GLU A 360 19.28 -13.89 15.82
C GLU A 360 18.51 -14.99 16.54
N GLU A 361 17.42 -14.69 17.24
CA GLU A 361 16.57 -15.73 17.85
C GLU A 361 15.76 -16.51 16.81
N GLU A 362 15.21 -15.86 15.78
CA GLU A 362 14.51 -16.54 14.69
C GLU A 362 15.46 -17.46 13.88
N GLU A 363 16.68 -17.04 13.57
CA GLU A 363 17.68 -17.93 12.93
C GLU A 363 18.12 -19.11 13.83
N LYS A 364 18.11 -18.94 15.16
CA LYS A 364 18.39 -20.03 16.11
C LYS A 364 17.21 -21.00 16.20
N GLU A 365 15.98 -20.51 16.15
CA GLU A 365 14.77 -21.34 16.08
C GLU A 365 14.68 -22.09 14.74
N GLU A 366 14.91 -21.45 13.59
CA GLU A 366 14.89 -22.13 12.28
C GLU A 366 15.96 -23.23 12.17
N LYS A 367 17.22 -22.95 12.52
CA LYS A 367 18.28 -23.99 12.51
C LYS A 367 17.95 -25.16 13.44
N LYS A 368 17.38 -24.87 14.61
CA LYS A 368 16.93 -25.88 15.59
C LYS A 368 15.75 -26.69 15.07
N VAL A 369 14.80 -26.07 14.36
CA VAL A 369 13.70 -26.78 13.68
C VAL A 369 14.22 -27.68 12.57
N ASP A 370 15.20 -27.23 11.78
CA ASP A 370 15.81 -28.06 10.72
C ASP A 370 16.64 -29.22 11.29
N ASP A 371 17.39 -29.01 12.38
CA ASP A 371 18.10 -30.07 13.11
C ASP A 371 17.12 -31.06 13.77
N ASP A 372 16.06 -30.58 14.44
CA ASP A 372 15.00 -31.44 15.01
C ASP A 372 14.24 -32.20 13.90
N LEU A 373 14.03 -31.59 12.73
CA LEU A 373 13.40 -32.24 11.58
C LEU A 373 14.34 -33.27 10.93
N ALA A 374 15.64 -33.01 10.88
CA ALA A 374 16.66 -33.95 10.44
C ALA A 374 16.81 -35.15 11.39
N ASP A 375 16.80 -34.93 12.71
CA ASP A 375 16.84 -35.98 13.71
C ASP A 375 15.48 -36.72 13.82
N LEU A 376 14.34 -36.04 13.61
CA LEU A 376 13.04 -36.70 13.43
C LEU A 376 13.00 -37.55 12.16
N ALA A 377 13.58 -37.09 11.05
CA ALA A 377 13.73 -37.88 9.83
C ALA A 377 14.68 -39.08 10.05
N ALA A 378 15.74 -38.92 10.84
CA ALA A 378 16.62 -40.02 11.26
C ALA A 378 15.91 -41.03 12.15
N LYS A 379 15.11 -40.58 13.14
CA LYS A 379 14.25 -41.40 14.00
C LYS A 379 13.19 -42.16 13.18
N LEU A 380 12.50 -41.50 12.24
CA LEU A 380 11.59 -42.17 11.31
C LEU A 380 12.33 -43.22 10.46
N LYS A 381 13.53 -42.92 9.97
CA LYS A 381 14.36 -43.90 9.26
C LYS A 381 14.65 -45.11 10.16
N ALA A 382 15.07 -44.89 11.40
CA ALA A 382 15.35 -45.93 12.37
C ALA A 382 14.11 -46.76 12.76
N GLU A 383 12.90 -46.19 12.77
CA GLU A 383 11.64 -46.90 13.06
C GLU A 383 11.08 -47.67 11.85
N PHE A 384 11.19 -47.10 10.65
CA PHE A 384 10.60 -47.68 9.43
C PHE A 384 11.54 -48.63 8.67
N GLU A 385 12.87 -48.47 8.74
CA GLU A 385 13.84 -49.40 8.14
C GLU A 385 13.66 -50.85 8.65
N PRO A 386 13.44 -51.13 9.96
CA PRO A 386 13.11 -52.48 10.44
C PRO A 386 11.79 -53.03 9.88
N ARG A 387 10.75 -52.18 9.74
CA ARG A 387 9.44 -52.56 9.20
C ARG A 387 9.49 -52.89 7.70
N TYR A 388 10.16 -52.07 6.89
CA TYR A 388 10.34 -52.36 5.46
C TYR A 388 11.25 -53.57 5.22
N ARG A 389 12.31 -53.74 6.02
CA ARG A 389 13.22 -54.88 5.93
C ARG A 389 12.52 -56.20 6.27
N THR A 390 11.65 -56.22 7.28
CA THR A 390 10.85 -57.41 7.62
C THR A 390 9.86 -57.77 6.51
N MET A 391 9.11 -56.82 5.95
CA MET A 391 8.22 -57.09 4.81
C MET A 391 8.97 -57.67 3.60
N PHE A 392 10.11 -57.10 3.21
CA PHE A 392 10.87 -57.58 2.05
C PHE A 392 11.63 -58.90 2.28
N THR A 393 11.96 -59.26 3.52
CA THR A 393 12.44 -60.62 3.82
C THR A 393 11.32 -61.67 3.76
N ALA A 394 10.13 -61.36 4.29
CA ALA A 394 9.00 -62.30 4.33
C ALA A 394 8.58 -62.77 2.93
N SER A 395 8.56 -61.87 1.94
CA SER A 395 8.13 -62.20 0.57
C SER A 395 9.14 -63.00 -0.26
N ARG A 396 10.40 -63.17 0.19
CA ARG A 396 11.37 -64.06 -0.47
C ARG A 396 11.26 -65.51 0.01
N SER A 397 10.80 -65.73 1.25
CA SER A 397 10.62 -67.08 1.84
C SER A 397 9.61 -67.96 1.08
N SER A 398 8.54 -67.37 0.54
CA SER A 398 7.44 -68.13 -0.08
C SER A 398 7.74 -68.60 -1.52
N LEU A 399 8.70 -67.99 -2.22
CA LEU A 399 8.90 -68.22 -3.66
C LEU A 399 9.88 -69.36 -4.02
N ASN A 400 10.69 -69.83 -3.07
CA ASN A 400 11.58 -70.99 -3.30
C ASN A 400 10.93 -72.36 -2.97
N VAL A 401 9.74 -72.38 -2.34
CA VAL A 401 9.07 -73.62 -1.90
C VAL A 401 8.40 -74.38 -3.06
N LEU A 402 8.39 -73.82 -4.27
CA LEU A 402 7.85 -74.45 -5.49
C LEU A 402 8.91 -74.84 -6.53
N ARG A 403 10.20 -74.92 -6.16
CA ARG A 403 11.24 -75.58 -6.97
C ARG A 403 11.85 -76.74 -6.18
N THR A 404 11.95 -77.90 -6.84
CA THR A 404 12.52 -79.17 -6.32
C THR A 404 11.94 -79.67 -4.99
N LYS A 405 10.99 -80.62 -5.08
CA LYS A 405 10.81 -81.63 -4.03
C LYS A 405 12.12 -82.43 -3.87
N VAL A 406 12.32 -82.98 -2.67
CA VAL A 406 13.39 -83.93 -2.25
C VAL A 406 14.76 -83.29 -1.96
N GLY A 407 15.22 -83.42 -0.70
CA GLY A 407 16.64 -83.57 -0.36
C GLY A 407 17.32 -82.43 0.42
N GLN A 408 17.53 -82.64 1.73
CA GLN A 408 18.71 -82.26 2.55
C GLN A 408 19.23 -80.79 2.46
N SER A 409 19.27 -79.97 3.54
CA SER A 409 20.04 -80.13 4.81
C SER A 409 21.56 -80.23 4.55
N THR A 410 22.47 -79.41 5.11
CA THR A 410 22.41 -78.47 6.26
C THR A 410 23.61 -77.49 6.28
N TYR A 411 23.77 -76.69 7.36
CA TYR A 411 24.98 -75.96 7.81
C TYR A 411 25.41 -74.61 7.19
N ILE A 412 24.92 -73.52 7.82
CA ILE A 412 25.69 -72.55 8.63
C ILE A 412 27.20 -72.40 8.31
N SER A 413 27.65 -71.19 7.90
CA SER A 413 28.50 -70.30 8.75
C SER A 413 28.98 -69.01 8.06
N THR A 414 28.85 -67.90 8.81
CA THR A 414 29.73 -66.70 8.89
C THR A 414 30.10 -65.89 7.62
N ALA A 415 30.09 -64.56 7.76
CA ALA A 415 30.37 -63.59 6.69
C ALA A 415 31.78 -62.99 6.74
N ARG A 416 32.22 -62.31 5.66
CA ARG A 416 32.96 -61.03 5.77
C ARG A 416 33.07 -60.21 4.45
N MET A 417 32.91 -58.90 4.63
CA MET A 417 33.71 -57.79 4.05
C MET A 417 33.63 -57.32 2.57
N ILE A 418 33.54 -55.98 2.49
CA ILE A 418 34.34 -55.03 1.65
C ILE A 418 33.85 -54.65 0.23
N SER A 419 33.34 -53.41 0.19
CA SER A 419 33.44 -52.33 -0.82
C SER A 419 33.29 -52.58 -2.33
N GLY A 420 32.52 -51.70 -2.98
CA GLY A 420 32.62 -51.37 -4.40
C GLY A 420 31.83 -50.09 -4.70
N GLN A 421 32.50 -49.03 -5.19
CA GLN A 421 31.85 -47.75 -5.52
C GLN A 421 31.20 -47.77 -6.92
N ARG A 422 30.42 -46.69 -7.17
CA ARG A 422 29.95 -46.19 -8.49
C ARG A 422 28.90 -47.03 -9.22
N LEU A 423 27.78 -46.37 -9.51
CA LEU A 423 27.03 -46.56 -10.74
C LEU A 423 26.53 -45.21 -11.24
N LYS A 424 26.80 -44.92 -12.52
CA LYS A 424 26.25 -43.80 -13.28
C LYS A 424 25.08 -44.32 -14.10
N TYR A 425 23.94 -43.61 -14.10
CA TYR A 425 22.94 -43.56 -15.19
C TYR A 425 22.24 -44.91 -15.57
N SER A 426 21.05 -44.97 -16.18
CA SER A 426 19.89 -44.05 -16.23
C SER A 426 18.71 -44.76 -16.95
N ILE A 427 17.54 -44.11 -17.05
CA ILE A 427 16.53 -44.29 -18.12
C ILE A 427 15.69 -45.61 -18.15
N SER A 428 14.47 -45.49 -17.59
CA SER A 428 13.17 -45.60 -18.31
C SER A 428 12.52 -46.94 -18.74
N ALA A 429 11.22 -47.07 -18.41
CA ALA A 429 10.11 -47.61 -19.25
C ALA A 429 10.04 -49.14 -19.54
N LYS A 430 8.87 -49.77 -19.84
CA LYS A 430 7.42 -49.44 -19.69
C LYS A 430 6.55 -50.69 -19.91
N THR A 431 5.45 -50.86 -19.13
CA THR A 431 4.24 -51.71 -19.46
C THR A 431 4.52 -53.24 -19.60
N THR A 432 3.61 -54.23 -19.62
CA THR A 432 2.12 -54.31 -19.72
C THR A 432 1.52 -55.52 -18.96
N THR A 433 0.24 -55.39 -18.59
CA THR A 433 -0.83 -56.36 -18.24
C THR A 433 -0.80 -57.72 -19.00
N ALA A 434 -1.47 -58.83 -18.63
CA ALA A 434 -2.63 -59.14 -17.75
C ALA A 434 -2.67 -60.66 -17.34
N LEU A 435 -3.70 -61.35 -16.83
CA LEU A 435 -5.14 -61.15 -16.47
C LEU A 435 -5.64 -62.35 -15.59
N CYS A 436 -6.93 -62.35 -15.20
CA CYS A 436 -7.85 -63.48 -14.95
C CYS A 436 -8.30 -63.78 -13.49
N THR A 437 -9.42 -64.52 -13.35
CA THR A 437 -10.51 -64.17 -12.39
C THR A 437 -11.43 -65.34 -12.01
N LYS A 438 -12.12 -65.25 -10.86
CA LYS A 438 -13.47 -65.84 -10.64
C LYS A 438 -14.26 -65.12 -9.53
N ALA A 439 -15.59 -65.27 -9.51
CA ALA A 439 -16.51 -64.43 -8.73
C ALA A 439 -17.89 -65.07 -8.43
N ILE A 440 -18.66 -64.49 -7.49
CA ILE A 440 -20.14 -64.44 -7.31
C ILE A 440 -20.35 -63.24 -6.33
N ARG A 441 -21.15 -62.17 -6.51
CA ARG A 441 -22.46 -61.83 -7.14
C ARG A 441 -23.67 -61.85 -6.19
N HIS A 442 -24.20 -60.65 -5.89
CA HIS A 442 -25.64 -60.41 -5.96
C HIS A 442 -25.99 -59.00 -6.47
N GLN A 443 -27.02 -58.95 -7.31
CA GLN A 443 -27.78 -57.82 -7.89
C GLN A 443 -27.14 -56.43 -8.14
N THR A 444 -26.88 -56.18 -9.42
CA THR A 444 -26.68 -54.89 -10.10
C THR A 444 -28.01 -54.13 -10.33
N VAL A 445 -27.97 -52.79 -10.37
CA VAL A 445 -28.70 -51.96 -11.36
C VAL A 445 -27.82 -50.77 -11.77
N PHE A 446 -27.47 -50.71 -13.05
CA PHE A 446 -26.91 -49.57 -13.82
C PHE A 446 -26.05 -48.50 -13.11
N GLY A 447 -24.74 -48.57 -13.32
CA GLY A 447 -23.90 -47.38 -13.38
C GLY A 447 -23.97 -46.74 -14.78
N ALA A 448 -23.96 -45.42 -14.85
CA ALA A 448 -23.67 -44.67 -16.08
C ALA A 448 -22.21 -44.20 -16.04
N ASN A 449 -21.45 -44.44 -17.11
CA ASN A 449 -20.05 -44.00 -17.20
C ASN A 449 -19.96 -42.48 -17.22
N ARG A 450 -19.72 -41.84 -16.07
CA ARG A 450 -19.30 -40.44 -16.03
C ARG A 450 -17.83 -40.35 -16.38
N VAL A 451 -17.56 -40.33 -17.70
CA VAL A 451 -16.31 -39.79 -18.23
C VAL A 451 -16.09 -38.44 -17.56
N GLN A 452 -14.99 -38.26 -16.84
CA GLN A 452 -14.54 -36.91 -16.46
C GLN A 452 -14.08 -36.21 -17.75
N ARG A 453 -15.05 -35.59 -18.42
CA ARG A 453 -14.78 -34.56 -19.41
C ARG A 453 -14.03 -33.45 -18.68
N PHE A 454 -12.96 -32.93 -19.27
CA PHE A 454 -12.49 -31.61 -18.89
C PHE A 454 -13.65 -30.64 -19.09
N HIS A 455 -14.13 -30.08 -17.99
CA HIS A 455 -15.06 -28.97 -18.04
C HIS A 455 -14.25 -27.73 -18.38
N ALA A 456 -14.23 -27.35 -19.66
CA ALA A 456 -13.99 -25.96 -20.00
C ALA A 456 -15.08 -25.15 -19.28
N SER A 457 -14.69 -24.27 -18.36
CA SER A 457 -15.61 -23.26 -17.86
C SER A 457 -15.95 -22.34 -19.03
N ALA A 458 -17.18 -21.81 -19.06
CA ALA A 458 -17.42 -20.62 -19.86
C ALA A 458 -16.54 -19.49 -19.31
N MET A 459 -15.88 -18.74 -20.19
CA MET A 459 -15.18 -17.52 -19.77
C MET A 459 -16.24 -16.50 -19.35
N ALA A 460 -16.09 -15.96 -18.15
CA ALA A 460 -16.85 -14.80 -17.70
C ALA A 460 -15.98 -13.58 -17.90
N ASN A 461 -16.42 -12.62 -18.72
CA ASN A 461 -15.74 -11.34 -18.86
C ASN A 461 -15.59 -10.70 -17.48
N ALA A 462 -14.36 -10.43 -17.05
CA ALA A 462 -14.12 -9.72 -15.81
C ALA A 462 -14.49 -8.25 -16.02
N LYS A 463 -15.42 -7.74 -15.22
CA LYS A 463 -15.71 -6.30 -15.13
C LYS A 463 -14.68 -5.65 -14.22
N VAL A 464 -13.70 -4.97 -14.80
CA VAL A 464 -12.65 -4.28 -14.04
C VAL A 464 -13.02 -2.81 -13.90
N PRO A 465 -13.11 -2.26 -12.67
CA PRO A 465 -13.31 -0.83 -12.48
C PRO A 465 -12.05 -0.06 -12.86
N PHE A 466 -12.21 0.96 -13.69
CA PHE A 466 -11.20 1.96 -13.97
C PHE A 466 -11.42 3.15 -13.05
N LEU A 467 -10.48 3.40 -12.14
CA LEU A 467 -10.56 4.47 -11.14
C LEU A 467 -9.97 5.78 -11.70
N LEU A 468 -10.55 6.93 -11.33
CA LEU A 468 -9.93 8.23 -11.56
C LEU A 468 -8.59 8.29 -10.81
N ALA A 469 -7.50 8.43 -11.56
CA ALA A 469 -6.17 8.67 -11.03
C ALA A 469 -6.08 10.04 -10.33
N ASP A 470 -5.03 10.24 -9.54
CA ASP A 470 -4.70 11.57 -9.02
C ASP A 470 -4.24 12.47 -10.18
N ILE A 471 -4.78 13.68 -10.20
CA ILE A 471 -4.58 14.69 -11.26
C ILE A 471 -3.73 15.88 -10.78
N GLY A 472 -3.34 15.94 -9.50
CA GLY A 472 -2.41 16.96 -9.01
C GLY A 472 -2.49 17.17 -7.50
N GLU A 473 -1.36 17.60 -6.93
CA GLU A 473 -1.17 17.78 -5.49
C GLU A 473 -2.28 18.64 -4.85
N GLY A 474 -3.05 18.00 -3.96
CA GLY A 474 -4.16 18.60 -3.22
C GLY A 474 -5.49 18.70 -3.98
N ILE A 475 -5.68 18.03 -5.12
CA ILE A 475 -6.93 18.07 -5.90
C ILE A 475 -7.77 16.80 -5.62
N THR A 476 -8.87 16.95 -4.87
CA THR A 476 -9.70 15.80 -4.45
C THR A 476 -10.86 15.46 -5.40
N GLU A 477 -11.30 16.41 -6.22
CA GLU A 477 -12.46 16.27 -7.12
C GLU A 477 -12.33 17.17 -8.36
N CYS A 478 -12.92 16.74 -9.49
CA CYS A 478 -12.85 17.42 -10.79
C CYS A 478 -14.12 17.23 -11.63
N GLU A 479 -14.47 18.22 -12.45
CA GLU A 479 -15.65 18.20 -13.33
C GLU A 479 -15.33 17.45 -14.63
N VAL A 480 -16.18 16.53 -15.09
CA VAL A 480 -15.97 15.85 -16.40
C VAL A 480 -16.48 16.72 -17.54
N ILE A 481 -15.58 17.41 -18.27
CA ILE A 481 -15.95 18.34 -19.37
C ILE A 481 -16.53 17.59 -20.58
N GLN A 482 -15.93 16.46 -20.95
CA GLN A 482 -16.29 15.75 -22.17
C GLN A 482 -15.98 14.26 -22.06
N TRP A 483 -16.89 13.40 -22.53
CA TRP A 483 -16.60 12.00 -22.82
C TRP A 483 -16.26 11.82 -24.30
N PHE A 484 -15.21 11.06 -24.60
CA PHE A 484 -14.83 10.68 -25.96
C PHE A 484 -15.36 9.28 -26.34
N VAL A 485 -15.71 8.45 -25.34
CA VAL A 485 -16.26 7.09 -25.50
C VAL A 485 -17.67 6.96 -24.90
N LYS A 486 -18.38 5.88 -25.25
CA LYS A 486 -19.71 5.53 -24.73
C LYS A 486 -19.74 4.08 -24.23
N ALA A 487 -20.72 3.75 -23.39
CA ALA A 487 -20.99 2.36 -23.04
C ALA A 487 -21.36 1.55 -24.29
N GLY A 488 -20.65 0.44 -24.52
CA GLY A 488 -20.70 -0.38 -25.72
C GLY A 488 -19.55 -0.14 -26.71
N ASP A 489 -18.81 0.96 -26.60
CA ASP A 489 -17.63 1.20 -27.45
C ASP A 489 -16.46 0.31 -27.00
N LYS A 490 -15.70 -0.22 -27.98
CA LYS A 490 -14.42 -0.90 -27.73
C LYS A 490 -13.33 0.16 -27.61
N VAL A 491 -12.53 0.06 -26.54
CA VAL A 491 -11.32 0.86 -26.32
C VAL A 491 -10.09 -0.04 -26.33
N GLU A 492 -8.98 0.49 -26.81
CA GLU A 492 -7.65 -0.09 -26.68
C GLU A 492 -6.87 0.66 -25.60
N GLU A 493 -5.67 0.19 -25.25
CA GLU A 493 -4.86 0.86 -24.23
C GLU A 493 -4.44 2.26 -24.71
N PHE A 494 -4.42 3.23 -23.80
CA PHE A 494 -4.18 4.65 -24.04
C PHE A 494 -5.25 5.40 -24.88
N ASP A 495 -6.37 4.79 -25.25
CA ASP A 495 -7.50 5.50 -25.85
C ASP A 495 -8.08 6.57 -24.89
N ARG A 496 -8.39 7.76 -25.42
CA ARG A 496 -8.97 8.88 -24.65
C ARG A 496 -10.37 8.51 -24.17
N LEU A 497 -10.60 8.49 -22.85
CA LEU A 497 -11.91 8.21 -22.26
C LEU A 497 -12.70 9.51 -22.05
N CYS A 498 -12.11 10.48 -21.34
CA CYS A 498 -12.74 11.77 -21.03
C CYS A 498 -11.73 12.90 -20.79
N GLU A 499 -12.17 14.14 -20.87
CA GLU A 499 -11.47 15.34 -20.37
C GLU A 499 -12.11 15.78 -19.06
N VAL A 500 -11.29 16.12 -18.06
CA VAL A 500 -11.71 16.57 -16.72
C VAL A 500 -11.08 17.92 -16.37
N GLN A 501 -11.77 18.76 -15.60
CA GLN A 501 -11.32 20.07 -15.16
C GLN A 501 -11.20 20.17 -13.64
N SER A 502 -10.08 20.73 -13.18
CA SER A 502 -9.81 21.11 -11.80
C SER A 502 -9.82 22.64 -11.63
N ASP A 503 -9.59 23.10 -10.40
CA ASP A 503 -9.36 24.51 -10.07
C ASP A 503 -8.11 25.12 -10.72
N LYS A 504 -7.18 24.28 -11.22
CA LYS A 504 -5.86 24.69 -11.73
C LYS A 504 -5.63 24.37 -13.22
N ALA A 505 -6.20 23.29 -13.75
CA ALA A 505 -6.00 22.83 -15.14
C ALA A 505 -7.13 21.90 -15.63
N SER A 506 -7.30 21.77 -16.96
CA SER A 506 -7.95 20.59 -17.56
C SER A 506 -6.92 19.53 -17.95
N VAL A 507 -7.32 18.25 -17.85
CA VAL A 507 -6.49 17.06 -18.03
C VAL A 507 -7.30 15.98 -18.75
N GLU A 508 -6.67 15.26 -19.67
CA GLU A 508 -7.32 14.16 -20.39
C GLU A 508 -6.99 12.81 -19.74
N ILE A 509 -8.01 11.97 -19.58
CA ILE A 509 -7.93 10.65 -18.95
C ILE A 509 -8.05 9.58 -20.02
N THR A 510 -7.06 8.70 -20.12
CA THR A 510 -6.98 7.59 -21.10
C THR A 510 -7.23 6.22 -20.45
N SER A 511 -7.60 5.21 -21.26
CA SER A 511 -7.78 3.85 -20.79
C SER A 511 -6.44 3.18 -20.42
N ARG A 512 -6.46 2.36 -19.37
CA ARG A 512 -5.35 1.44 -19.00
C ARG A 512 -5.63 -0.02 -19.35
N PHE A 513 -6.75 -0.30 -20.03
CA PHE A 513 -7.20 -1.65 -20.37
C PHE A 513 -7.77 -1.68 -21.78
N THR A 514 -7.40 -2.69 -22.57
CA THR A 514 -8.07 -3.01 -23.83
C THR A 514 -9.34 -3.83 -23.53
N GLY A 515 -10.50 -3.38 -24.00
CA GLY A 515 -11.78 -4.04 -23.71
C GLY A 515 -12.99 -3.23 -24.19
N THR A 516 -14.19 -3.63 -23.74
CA THR A 516 -15.43 -2.91 -24.06
C THR A 516 -15.90 -2.13 -22.84
N ILE A 517 -16.27 -0.85 -23.01
CA ILE A 517 -16.82 -0.03 -21.94
C ILE A 517 -18.21 -0.56 -21.55
N ALA A 518 -18.34 -1.15 -20.36
CA ALA A 518 -19.60 -1.72 -19.89
C ALA A 518 -20.52 -0.68 -19.25
N SER A 519 -19.96 0.35 -18.61
CA SER A 519 -20.71 1.49 -18.07
C SER A 519 -19.84 2.74 -17.87
N LEU A 520 -20.44 3.92 -18.00
CA LEU A 520 -19.88 5.20 -17.56
C LEU A 520 -20.57 5.59 -16.25
N GLN A 521 -19.80 5.93 -15.21
CA GLN A 521 -20.34 6.22 -13.87
C GLN A 521 -20.70 7.71 -13.69
N TYR A 522 -20.18 8.59 -14.54
CA TYR A 522 -20.38 10.04 -14.52
C TYR A 522 -20.82 10.57 -15.89
N LYS A 523 -21.54 11.69 -15.94
CA LYS A 523 -21.91 12.42 -17.16
C LYS A 523 -21.00 13.62 -17.39
N VAL A 524 -21.14 14.23 -18.56
CA VAL A 524 -20.59 15.57 -18.82
C VAL A 524 -21.20 16.58 -17.84
N GLY A 525 -20.36 17.27 -17.08
CA GLY A 525 -20.69 18.19 -15.99
C GLY A 525 -20.72 17.58 -14.58
N ASP A 526 -20.67 16.24 -14.44
CA ASP A 526 -20.68 15.62 -13.11
C ASP A 526 -19.28 15.70 -12.45
N MET A 527 -19.22 15.99 -11.14
CA MET A 527 -17.97 16.01 -10.36
C MET A 527 -17.50 14.58 -10.00
N ALA A 528 -16.39 14.14 -10.57
CA ALA A 528 -15.72 12.88 -10.25
C ALA A 528 -14.69 13.06 -9.12
N ARG A 529 -14.46 12.00 -8.33
CA ARG A 529 -13.55 11.99 -7.18
C ARG A 529 -12.37 11.07 -7.40
N VAL A 530 -11.17 11.54 -7.05
CA VAL A 530 -9.93 10.75 -7.13
C VAL A 530 -10.09 9.43 -6.37
N GLY A 531 -9.65 8.33 -6.96
CA GLY A 531 -9.83 6.97 -6.46
C GLY A 531 -11.22 6.34 -6.69
N SER A 532 -12.21 7.07 -7.23
CA SER A 532 -13.55 6.53 -7.53
C SER A 532 -13.64 5.97 -8.96
N PRO A 533 -14.48 4.95 -9.23
CA PRO A 533 -14.61 4.37 -10.57
C PRO A 533 -15.25 5.33 -11.57
N LEU A 534 -14.53 5.65 -12.66
CA LEU A 534 -15.02 6.43 -13.80
C LEU A 534 -15.82 5.55 -14.78
N VAL A 535 -15.29 4.38 -15.12
CA VAL A 535 -15.88 3.43 -16.07
C VAL A 535 -15.68 2.00 -15.59
N GLU A 536 -16.58 1.10 -15.99
CA GLU A 536 -16.34 -0.36 -15.94
C GLU A 536 -15.89 -0.82 -17.33
N ILE A 537 -14.82 -1.61 -17.40
CA ILE A 537 -14.32 -2.19 -18.66
C ILE A 537 -14.44 -3.71 -18.57
N GLU A 538 -15.07 -4.33 -19.59
CA GLU A 538 -15.03 -5.78 -19.78
C GLU A 538 -13.82 -6.15 -20.63
N THR A 539 -12.85 -6.80 -20.00
CA THR A 539 -11.62 -7.28 -20.64
C THR A 539 -11.77 -8.75 -21.05
N GLY A 540 -11.46 -9.06 -22.31
CA GLY A 540 -11.19 -10.44 -22.74
C GLY A 540 -9.79 -10.86 -22.28
N ASP A 541 -9.63 -12.10 -21.81
CA ASP A 541 -8.41 -12.54 -21.14
C ASP A 541 -7.24 -12.78 -22.10
N ASP A 542 -6.25 -11.89 -22.02
CA ASP A 542 -4.86 -12.08 -22.47
C ASP A 542 -3.94 -11.19 -21.58
N GLY A 543 -4.04 -11.33 -20.24
CA GLY A 543 -3.26 -10.50 -19.29
C GLY A 543 -3.35 -10.97 -17.83
N ALA A 544 -2.24 -11.52 -17.30
CA ALA A 544 -2.21 -12.21 -16.02
C ALA A 544 -2.23 -11.29 -14.76
N VAL A 545 -2.61 -11.89 -13.62
CA VAL A 545 -3.11 -11.20 -12.42
C VAL A 545 -2.02 -10.80 -11.40
N GLY A 546 -2.18 -9.62 -10.78
CA GLY A 546 -1.56 -9.22 -9.51
C GLY A 546 -2.63 -8.92 -8.44
N GLU A 547 -2.44 -9.44 -7.23
CA GLU A 547 -3.44 -9.69 -6.16
C GLU A 547 -4.56 -8.66 -5.88
N ALA A 548 -5.73 -9.21 -5.53
CA ALA A 548 -6.77 -8.56 -4.74
C ALA A 548 -7.25 -9.49 -3.62
N VAL A 549 -7.32 -8.99 -2.38
CA VAL A 549 -7.71 -9.79 -1.19
C VAL A 549 -9.23 -9.95 -1.10
N ALA A 550 -9.72 -11.18 -0.88
CA ALA A 550 -11.14 -11.52 -1.00
C ALA A 550 -11.83 -11.88 0.35
N ALA A 551 -13.13 -11.56 0.43
CA ALA A 551 -14.06 -11.95 1.49
C ALA A 551 -15.51 -12.08 0.89
N PRO A 552 -16.43 -12.87 1.48
CA PRO A 552 -17.22 -13.81 0.64
C PRO A 552 -18.58 -13.37 0.06
N ASP A 553 -19.04 -14.19 -0.91
CA ASP A 553 -20.24 -14.10 -1.76
C ASP A 553 -21.59 -14.47 -1.08
N ALA A 554 -22.69 -13.92 -1.61
CA ALA A 554 -24.04 -14.51 -1.54
C ALA A 554 -25.04 -13.95 -2.61
N ALA A 555 -24.79 -14.21 -3.90
CA ALA A 555 -25.79 -14.43 -4.98
C ALA A 555 -26.87 -13.37 -5.34
N SER A 556 -26.80 -12.88 -6.60
CA SER A 556 -27.72 -13.17 -7.74
C SER A 556 -29.21 -13.47 -7.50
N ALA A 557 -30.17 -13.15 -8.38
CA ALA A 557 -30.31 -12.37 -9.63
C ALA A 557 -31.85 -12.30 -9.94
N SER A 558 -32.43 -11.93 -11.08
CA SER A 558 -31.98 -11.61 -12.45
C SER A 558 -33.05 -10.77 -13.19
N THR A 559 -32.73 -10.26 -14.38
CA THR A 559 -33.71 -10.00 -15.45
C THR A 559 -33.00 -10.18 -16.80
N PRO A 560 -33.52 -10.96 -17.75
CA PRO A 560 -32.87 -11.19 -19.04
C PRO A 560 -33.29 -10.17 -20.10
N ALA A 561 -32.30 -9.71 -20.88
CA ALA A 561 -32.42 -9.37 -22.31
C ALA A 561 -32.22 -10.69 -23.13
N PRO A 562 -32.24 -10.74 -24.48
CA PRO A 562 -32.33 -9.69 -25.51
C PRO A 562 -33.65 -9.86 -26.35
N GLU A 563 -33.82 -9.62 -27.66
CA GLU A 563 -32.91 -9.30 -28.77
C GLU A 563 -33.65 -8.66 -29.97
N ASP A 564 -32.97 -7.74 -30.67
CA ASP A 564 -33.19 -7.17 -32.02
C ASP A 564 -34.59 -6.76 -32.57
N GLY A 565 -34.57 -5.85 -33.56
CA GLY A 565 -35.77 -5.33 -34.23
C GLY A 565 -35.75 -5.48 -35.75
N LEU A 566 -36.94 -5.42 -36.37
CA LEU A 566 -37.11 -5.29 -37.81
C LEU A 566 -38.44 -4.59 -38.15
N GLU A 567 -38.62 -4.20 -39.41
CA GLU A 567 -39.54 -3.15 -39.82
C GLU A 567 -41.03 -3.53 -39.76
N GLY A 568 -41.87 -2.57 -39.35
CA GLY A 568 -43.26 -2.82 -38.98
C GLY A 568 -44.30 -2.73 -40.10
N ARG A 569 -45.54 -3.13 -39.78
CA ARG A 569 -46.75 -2.69 -40.50
C ARG A 569 -48.03 -2.84 -39.66
N SER A 570 -48.82 -1.76 -39.63
CA SER A 570 -50.29 -1.68 -39.56
C SER A 570 -51.12 -2.62 -38.66
N HIS A 571 -51.89 -1.99 -37.76
CA HIS A 571 -53.31 -2.27 -37.47
C HIS A 571 -53.71 -3.58 -36.73
N VAL A 572 -54.90 -3.71 -36.11
CA VAL A 572 -55.69 -2.81 -35.22
C VAL A 572 -56.91 -3.60 -34.67
N ILE A 573 -57.13 -3.59 -33.34
CA ILE A 573 -58.42 -3.74 -32.62
C ILE A 573 -59.15 -5.13 -32.57
N GLN A 574 -59.88 -5.34 -31.46
CA GLN A 574 -60.99 -6.29 -31.17
C GLN A 574 -60.68 -7.81 -31.01
N ASP A 575 -61.34 -8.60 -30.14
CA ASP A 575 -62.07 -8.32 -28.86
C ASP A 575 -62.57 -9.64 -28.19
N MET A 576 -63.38 -9.53 -27.12
CA MET A 576 -64.50 -10.43 -26.75
C MET A 576 -64.19 -11.85 -26.20
N ASN A 577 -64.97 -12.45 -25.27
CA ASN A 577 -65.96 -11.89 -24.32
C ASN A 577 -66.34 -12.90 -23.19
N ALA A 578 -66.82 -12.36 -22.05
CA ALA A 578 -67.74 -13.00 -21.07
C ALA A 578 -67.27 -14.31 -20.34
N VAL A 579 -67.93 -14.88 -19.30
CA VAL A 579 -69.24 -14.66 -18.63
C VAL A 579 -69.14 -14.76 -17.08
N ALA A 580 -70.15 -14.21 -16.39
CA ALA A 580 -70.52 -14.42 -14.97
C ALA A 580 -71.17 -15.81 -14.73
N ALA A 581 -71.47 -16.33 -13.53
CA ALA A 581 -71.06 -16.13 -12.12
C ALA A 581 -71.75 -17.24 -11.25
N MET A 582 -71.39 -17.40 -9.97
CA MET A 582 -72.27 -18.05 -8.96
C MET A 582 -71.86 -17.76 -7.51
N MET A 583 -72.73 -18.09 -6.53
CA MET A 583 -72.79 -17.47 -5.20
C MET A 583 -73.45 -18.38 -4.17
N GLU A 584 -72.84 -18.59 -2.98
CA GLU A 584 -73.57 -18.88 -1.72
C GLU A 584 -72.69 -18.75 -0.44
N ALA A 585 -73.33 -18.88 0.74
CA ALA A 585 -72.79 -18.75 2.12
C ALA A 585 -73.66 -19.65 3.06
N PRO A 586 -73.75 -19.53 4.42
CA PRO A 586 -73.02 -18.72 5.42
C PRO A 586 -72.67 -19.48 6.76
N LYS A 587 -72.32 -18.73 7.83
CA LYS A 587 -72.29 -19.09 9.29
C LYS A 587 -71.10 -19.96 9.80
N ALA A 588 -70.58 -19.81 11.04
CA ALA A 588 -70.80 -18.79 12.09
C ALA A 588 -69.75 -18.81 13.25
N VAL A 589 -69.53 -17.63 13.87
CA VAL A 589 -69.34 -17.37 15.34
C VAL A 589 -67.97 -17.60 16.06
N LYS A 590 -67.44 -16.48 16.60
CA LYS A 590 -66.59 -16.22 17.81
C LYS A 590 -65.07 -16.57 17.88
N VAL A 591 -64.31 -15.45 18.00
CA VAL A 591 -63.15 -15.16 18.91
C VAL A 591 -61.92 -16.06 18.89
N ASP A 592 -60.78 -15.50 18.42
CA ASP A 592 -59.56 -15.34 19.23
C ASP A 592 -58.60 -14.28 18.64
N ILE A 593 -57.53 -13.91 19.36
CA ILE A 593 -56.64 -12.76 19.09
C ILE A 593 -55.36 -13.19 18.32
N PRO A 594 -54.78 -12.29 17.49
CA PRO A 594 -53.31 -12.21 17.45
C PRO A 594 -52.71 -10.79 17.52
N THR A 595 -51.55 -10.68 18.17
CA THR A 595 -50.76 -9.45 18.37
C THR A 595 -50.13 -8.94 17.05
N ALA A 596 -49.72 -7.66 17.03
CA ALA A 596 -49.18 -6.96 15.86
C ALA A 596 -48.02 -7.68 15.13
N GLU A 597 -47.22 -8.48 15.83
CA GLU A 597 -46.10 -9.23 15.23
C GLU A 597 -46.55 -10.26 14.18
N HIS A 598 -47.76 -10.81 14.29
CA HIS A 598 -48.28 -11.76 13.28
C HIS A 598 -48.63 -11.09 11.94
N LEU A 599 -49.06 -9.82 11.94
CA LEU A 599 -49.35 -9.08 10.70
C LEU A 599 -48.08 -8.76 9.91
N LEU A 600 -46.94 -8.63 10.59
CA LEU A 600 -45.62 -8.45 9.97
C LEU A 600 -45.12 -9.69 9.20
N THR A 601 -45.89 -10.77 9.10
CA THR A 601 -45.62 -11.93 8.22
C THR A 601 -46.44 -11.88 6.90
N PHE A 602 -47.49 -11.06 6.80
CA PHE A 602 -48.47 -11.07 5.70
C PHE A 602 -48.32 -9.93 4.67
N ALA A 603 -47.08 -9.49 4.39
CA ALA A 603 -46.76 -8.61 3.26
C ALA A 603 -45.37 -8.93 2.68
N THR A 604 -45.23 -8.98 1.35
CA THR A 604 -43.92 -9.24 0.71
C THR A 604 -43.00 -8.00 0.78
N PRO A 605 -41.65 -8.15 0.74
CA PRO A 605 -40.73 -7.03 0.92
C PRO A 605 -40.96 -5.85 -0.03
N ALA A 606 -41.32 -6.13 -1.29
CA ALA A 606 -41.65 -5.09 -2.28
C ALA A 606 -42.86 -4.23 -1.87
N VAL A 607 -43.94 -4.84 -1.36
CA VAL A 607 -45.13 -4.11 -0.88
C VAL A 607 -44.77 -3.24 0.32
N ARG A 608 -43.91 -3.72 1.23
CA ARG A 608 -43.41 -2.92 2.35
C ARG A 608 -42.54 -1.75 1.91
N ARG A 609 -41.76 -1.92 0.84
CA ARG A 609 -40.97 -0.83 0.25
C ARG A 609 -41.89 0.25 -0.31
N VAL A 610 -42.89 -0.12 -1.13
CA VAL A 610 -43.88 0.81 -1.69
C VAL A 610 -44.67 1.55 -0.61
N ALA A 611 -45.12 0.87 0.45
CA ALA A 611 -45.82 1.52 1.56
C ALA A 611 -44.94 2.54 2.29
N ARG A 612 -43.66 2.22 2.53
CA ARG A 612 -42.68 3.14 3.15
C ARG A 612 -42.31 4.32 2.24
N GLU A 613 -42.09 4.07 0.95
CA GLU A 613 -41.86 5.08 -0.09
C GLU A 613 -43.00 6.12 -0.14
N ASN A 614 -44.23 5.72 0.21
CA ASN A 614 -45.42 6.57 0.23
C ASN A 614 -45.87 6.98 1.66
N ASN A 615 -45.07 6.71 2.71
CA ASN A 615 -45.38 7.01 4.11
C ASN A 615 -46.75 6.48 4.61
N VAL A 616 -47.18 5.30 4.18
CA VAL A 616 -48.41 4.64 4.66
C VAL A 616 -48.07 3.53 5.65
N ASP A 617 -48.70 3.53 6.82
CA ASP A 617 -48.62 2.41 7.76
C ASP A 617 -49.41 1.20 7.24
N ILE A 618 -48.70 0.09 7.04
CA ILE A 618 -49.24 -1.17 6.53
C ILE A 618 -50.29 -1.76 7.48
N ALA A 619 -50.21 -1.48 8.78
CA ALA A 619 -51.22 -1.92 9.76
C ALA A 619 -52.60 -1.30 9.54
N MET A 620 -52.70 -0.19 8.81
CA MET A 620 -53.95 0.49 8.46
C MET A 620 -54.56 0.01 7.13
N ILE A 621 -53.86 -0.84 6.38
CA ILE A 621 -54.26 -1.29 5.04
C ILE A 621 -54.90 -2.68 5.13
N LYS A 622 -56.17 -2.79 4.75
CA LYS A 622 -56.88 -4.08 4.73
C LYS A 622 -56.46 -4.90 3.50
N GLY A 623 -55.61 -5.90 3.70
CA GLY A 623 -55.12 -6.77 2.63
C GLY A 623 -56.20 -7.62 1.95
N SER A 624 -56.21 -7.63 0.61
CA SER A 624 -57.15 -8.41 -0.22
C SER A 624 -56.62 -9.81 -0.59
N GLY A 625 -55.32 -10.06 -0.40
CA GLY A 625 -54.65 -11.28 -0.81
C GLY A 625 -54.98 -12.52 0.03
N LYS A 626 -54.79 -13.70 -0.57
CA LYS A 626 -55.03 -15.02 0.05
C LYS A 626 -54.39 -15.12 1.44
N GLY A 627 -55.23 -15.29 2.47
CA GLY A 627 -54.81 -15.33 3.87
C GLY A 627 -54.73 -13.95 4.58
N GLY A 628 -55.38 -12.91 4.06
CA GLY A 628 -55.33 -11.55 4.61
C GLY A 628 -54.04 -10.80 4.26
N ARG A 629 -53.38 -11.19 3.17
CA ARG A 629 -52.09 -10.64 2.73
C ARG A 629 -52.28 -9.28 2.06
N VAL A 630 -51.52 -8.28 2.48
CA VAL A 630 -51.50 -6.95 1.83
C VAL A 630 -50.72 -7.04 0.52
N MET A 631 -51.36 -6.65 -0.58
CA MET A 631 -50.81 -6.63 -1.93
C MET A 631 -50.50 -5.19 -2.38
N LYS A 632 -49.84 -5.03 -3.54
CA LYS A 632 -49.44 -3.70 -4.04
C LYS A 632 -50.67 -2.86 -4.41
N GLU A 633 -51.70 -3.51 -4.95
CA GLU A 633 -52.98 -2.93 -5.31
C GLU A 633 -53.70 -2.36 -4.09
N ASP A 634 -53.58 -2.99 -2.92
CA ASP A 634 -54.21 -2.50 -1.67
C ASP A 634 -53.57 -1.18 -1.22
N VAL A 635 -52.24 -1.09 -1.27
CA VAL A 635 -51.50 0.15 -0.94
C VAL A 635 -51.84 1.27 -1.92
N MET A 636 -51.84 0.96 -3.23
CA MET A 636 -52.21 1.92 -4.27
C MET A 636 -53.68 2.36 -4.19
N SER A 637 -54.59 1.46 -3.80
CA SER A 637 -56.02 1.77 -3.63
C SER A 637 -56.30 2.58 -2.37
N TYR A 638 -55.53 2.36 -1.30
CA TYR A 638 -55.54 3.20 -0.11
C TYR A 638 -55.08 4.61 -0.44
N LEU A 639 -54.00 4.76 -1.21
CA LEU A 639 -53.51 6.05 -1.70
C LEU A 639 -54.52 6.74 -2.64
N ALA A 640 -55.14 6.00 -3.57
CA ALA A 640 -56.09 6.55 -4.53
C ALA A 640 -57.41 7.05 -3.90
N ASN A 641 -57.89 6.37 -2.85
CA ASN A 641 -59.17 6.69 -2.20
C ASN A 641 -59.02 7.44 -0.85
N GLY A 642 -57.79 7.80 -0.45
CA GLY A 642 -57.43 8.06 0.96
C GLY A 642 -57.10 9.49 1.39
N ARG A 643 -57.48 10.54 0.65
CA ARG A 643 -57.39 11.94 1.12
C ARG A 643 -58.70 12.71 0.90
N GLN A 644 -59.65 12.51 1.80
CA GLN A 644 -60.84 13.37 1.91
C GLN A 644 -60.55 14.64 2.73
N ALA A 645 -61.31 15.70 2.43
CA ALA A 645 -60.93 17.09 2.70
C ALA A 645 -61.21 17.60 4.12
N THR A 646 -60.41 18.59 4.52
CA THR A 646 -60.95 19.89 4.99
C THR A 646 -60.41 21.00 4.04
N ALA A 647 -61.03 22.19 4.02
CA ALA A 647 -61.41 22.82 2.74
C ALA A 647 -60.67 24.10 2.25
N THR A 648 -60.81 24.29 0.93
CA THR A 648 -60.66 25.44 -0.02
C THR A 648 -60.89 26.88 0.50
N PRO A 649 -60.50 27.99 -0.20
CA PRO A 649 -60.35 28.22 -1.67
C PRO A 649 -58.95 28.68 -2.15
N LYS A 650 -58.52 28.52 -3.42
CA LYS A 650 -58.92 29.16 -4.71
C LYS A 650 -58.74 30.70 -4.75
N THR A 651 -58.24 31.32 -5.82
CA THR A 651 -57.62 30.85 -7.10
C THR A 651 -56.60 31.92 -7.58
N GLU A 652 -55.98 31.98 -8.78
CA GLU A 652 -56.17 31.40 -10.15
C GLU A 652 -54.73 31.11 -10.70
N SER A 653 -54.28 31.03 -11.97
CA SER A 653 -54.82 31.19 -13.34
C SER A 653 -53.85 30.54 -14.36
N THR A 654 -54.26 30.40 -15.63
CA THR A 654 -53.47 29.86 -16.77
C THR A 654 -53.64 30.75 -18.03
N PRO A 655 -52.78 30.69 -19.08
CA PRO A 655 -52.71 29.59 -20.05
C PRO A 655 -51.27 29.17 -20.45
N ALA A 656 -51.13 28.20 -21.37
CA ALA A 656 -49.90 27.44 -21.63
C ALA A 656 -49.30 27.62 -23.04
N VAL A 657 -48.00 27.31 -23.18
CA VAL A 657 -47.32 27.02 -24.46
C VAL A 657 -46.40 25.78 -24.31
N SER A 658 -46.31 25.00 -25.38
CA SER A 658 -45.52 23.77 -25.58
C SER A 658 -44.10 23.73 -24.97
N ALA A 659 -43.78 22.61 -24.31
CA ALA A 659 -42.43 22.01 -24.28
C ALA A 659 -42.52 20.48 -24.09
N LYS A 660 -41.45 19.75 -24.44
CA LYS A 660 -41.37 18.27 -24.31
C LYS A 660 -41.29 17.85 -22.85
N ALA A 661 -41.79 16.65 -22.52
CA ALA A 661 -41.61 16.05 -21.20
C ALA A 661 -40.12 15.85 -20.90
N GLN A 662 -39.63 16.56 -19.88
CA GLN A 662 -38.25 16.45 -19.42
C GLN A 662 -38.09 15.22 -18.52
N VAL A 663 -36.99 14.49 -18.70
CA VAL A 663 -36.42 13.70 -17.60
C VAL A 663 -36.02 14.70 -16.51
N PRO A 664 -36.29 14.45 -15.22
CA PRO A 664 -35.77 15.31 -14.16
C PRO A 664 -34.24 15.20 -14.15
N LYS A 665 -33.56 16.18 -14.77
CA LYS A 665 -32.16 16.45 -14.48
C LYS A 665 -32.06 16.70 -12.98
N GLY A 666 -31.16 15.98 -12.31
CA GLY A 666 -30.50 16.57 -11.15
C GLY A 666 -29.62 17.68 -11.70
N GLU A 667 -30.04 18.92 -11.53
CA GLU A 667 -29.21 20.09 -11.82
C GLU A 667 -28.32 20.35 -10.59
N ASP A 668 -27.08 20.79 -10.81
CA ASP A 668 -26.09 20.96 -9.75
C ASP A 668 -26.53 21.99 -8.72
N LYS A 669 -26.96 21.46 -7.58
CA LYS A 669 -27.62 22.25 -6.56
C LYS A 669 -26.59 22.88 -5.65
N VAL A 670 -26.17 24.10 -5.98
CA VAL A 670 -25.41 24.97 -5.08
C VAL A 670 -26.24 25.26 -3.83
N VAL A 671 -26.04 24.47 -2.78
CA VAL A 671 -26.68 24.67 -1.47
C VAL A 671 -25.82 25.59 -0.63
N PRO A 672 -26.33 26.74 -0.13
CA PRO A 672 -25.56 27.59 0.76
C PRO A 672 -25.29 26.88 2.09
N LEU A 673 -24.03 26.89 2.55
CA LEU A 673 -23.62 26.26 3.80
C LEU A 673 -24.53 26.63 4.98
N SER A 674 -24.88 25.64 5.80
CA SER A 674 -25.64 25.82 7.04
C SER A 674 -24.88 26.71 8.03
N MET A 675 -25.58 27.25 9.04
CA MET A 675 -24.93 28.06 10.06
C MET A 675 -23.87 27.28 10.86
N ILE A 676 -24.05 25.98 11.04
CA ILE A 676 -23.08 25.08 11.68
C ILE A 676 -21.88 24.85 10.75
N GLN A 677 -22.11 24.56 9.47
CA GLN A 677 -21.03 24.40 8.48
C GLN A 677 -20.20 25.69 8.32
N LYS A 678 -20.83 26.87 8.34
CA LYS A 678 -20.13 28.17 8.32
C LYS A 678 -19.29 28.41 9.58
N ALA A 679 -19.79 28.03 10.75
CA ALA A 679 -19.03 28.11 11.99
C ALA A 679 -17.84 27.13 11.99
N MET A 680 -18.06 25.89 11.54
CA MET A 680 -17.02 24.85 11.40
C MET A 680 -15.94 25.29 10.41
N PHE A 681 -16.30 25.78 9.22
CA PHE A 681 -15.36 26.31 8.24
C PHE A 681 -14.46 27.40 8.85
N LYS A 682 -15.06 28.44 9.45
CA LYS A 682 -14.30 29.52 10.10
C LYS A 682 -13.38 29.01 11.22
N GLN A 683 -13.84 28.04 12.01
CA GLN A 683 -13.09 27.50 13.14
C GLN A 683 -11.92 26.60 12.72
N MET A 684 -12.11 25.74 11.71
CA MET A 684 -11.08 24.86 11.18
C MET A 684 -10.03 25.64 10.40
N THR A 685 -10.42 26.60 9.55
CA THR A 685 -9.46 27.49 8.87
C THR A 685 -8.64 28.30 9.87
N LYS A 686 -9.22 28.76 11.00
CA LYS A 686 -8.42 29.39 12.06
C LYS A 686 -7.50 28.37 12.76
N SER A 687 -7.96 27.14 13.01
CA SER A 687 -7.09 26.15 13.67
C SER A 687 -5.86 25.77 12.85
N LEU A 688 -5.94 25.71 11.51
CA LEU A 688 -4.79 25.35 10.67
C LEU A 688 -3.68 26.43 10.66
N SER A 689 -3.87 27.56 11.35
CA SER A 689 -2.78 28.52 11.66
C SER A 689 -2.01 28.19 12.96
N ILE A 690 -2.42 27.14 13.68
CA ILE A 690 -1.71 26.61 14.84
C ILE A 690 -0.71 25.57 14.33
N PRO A 691 0.59 25.63 14.69
CA PRO A 691 1.52 24.53 14.50
C PRO A 691 1.09 23.32 15.34
N HIS A 692 0.43 22.35 14.73
CA HIS A 692 0.11 21.07 15.36
C HIS A 692 1.35 20.17 15.38
N PHE A 693 1.66 19.59 16.55
CA PHE A 693 2.43 18.35 16.61
C PHE A 693 1.51 17.18 16.96
N GLY A 694 1.87 15.98 16.52
CA GLY A 694 1.18 14.74 16.84
C GLY A 694 1.98 13.85 17.78
N PHE A 695 1.29 13.07 18.62
CA PHE A 695 1.86 11.99 19.44
C PHE A 695 0.86 10.83 19.47
N ALA A 696 1.31 9.57 19.39
CA ALA A 696 0.43 8.42 19.33
C ALA A 696 0.96 7.24 20.16
N ASP A 697 0.05 6.48 20.76
CA ASP A 697 0.35 5.43 21.74
C ASP A 697 -0.76 4.35 21.75
N GLU A 698 -0.47 3.19 22.33
CA GLU A 698 -1.43 2.09 22.55
C GLU A 698 -1.82 1.97 24.03
N ILE A 699 -3.09 1.69 24.31
CA ILE A 699 -3.63 1.52 25.67
C ILE A 699 -4.33 0.17 25.80
N ILE A 700 -3.93 -0.61 26.82
CA ILE A 700 -4.46 -1.94 27.14
C ILE A 700 -5.76 -1.85 27.95
N LEU A 701 -6.87 -2.23 27.32
CA LEU A 701 -8.22 -2.11 27.87
C LEU A 701 -8.74 -3.35 28.61
N ASP A 702 -7.92 -4.36 28.89
CA ASP A 702 -8.39 -5.60 29.53
C ASP A 702 -8.96 -5.35 30.94
N ASN A 703 -8.18 -4.67 31.80
CA ASN A 703 -8.62 -4.27 33.15
C ASN A 703 -9.76 -3.24 33.09
N ALA A 704 -9.68 -2.25 32.20
CA ALA A 704 -10.75 -1.28 31.96
C ALA A 704 -12.07 -1.95 31.56
N THR A 705 -12.00 -3.06 30.80
CA THR A 705 -13.15 -3.87 30.38
C THR A 705 -13.74 -4.64 31.55
N ALA A 706 -12.92 -5.24 32.41
CA ALA A 706 -13.38 -5.88 33.64
C ALA A 706 -14.06 -4.89 34.60
N PHE A 707 -13.45 -3.73 34.83
CA PHE A 707 -14.03 -2.64 35.64
C PHE A 707 -15.35 -2.13 35.06
N ARG A 708 -15.40 -1.88 33.74
CA ARG A 708 -16.63 -1.47 33.04
C ARG A 708 -17.72 -2.55 33.14
N ALA A 709 -17.37 -3.84 33.11
CA ALA A 709 -18.34 -4.92 33.31
C ALA A 709 -18.93 -4.89 34.72
N ALA A 710 -18.11 -4.71 35.76
CA ALA A 710 -18.57 -4.57 37.14
C ALA A 710 -19.51 -3.37 37.34
N LEU A 711 -19.16 -2.19 36.78
CA LEU A 711 -20.04 -1.02 36.79
C LEU A 711 -21.39 -1.29 36.10
N ASN A 712 -21.39 -2.00 34.97
CA ASN A 712 -22.62 -2.39 34.27
C ASN A 712 -23.50 -3.35 35.11
N VAL A 713 -22.90 -4.25 35.89
CA VAL A 713 -23.64 -5.12 36.83
C VAL A 713 -24.26 -4.32 37.98
N HIS A 714 -23.62 -3.26 38.46
CA HIS A 714 -24.20 -2.35 39.47
C HIS A 714 -25.38 -1.54 38.90
N VAL A 715 -25.20 -0.94 37.73
CA VAL A 715 -26.23 -0.13 37.05
C VAL A 715 -27.46 -0.98 36.70
N ALA A 716 -27.26 -2.22 36.23
CA ALA A 716 -28.36 -3.15 35.95
C ALA A 716 -29.18 -3.54 37.19
N LYS A 717 -28.61 -3.44 38.41
CA LYS A 717 -29.34 -3.64 39.68
C LYS A 717 -30.07 -2.38 40.18
N THR A 718 -29.76 -1.21 39.62
CA THR A 718 -30.30 0.09 40.06
C THR A 718 -30.81 0.95 38.89
N PRO A 719 -31.67 0.41 37.99
CA PRO A 719 -32.05 1.05 36.73
C PRO A 719 -32.83 2.37 36.91
N GLU A 720 -33.47 2.59 38.06
CA GLU A 720 -34.21 3.82 38.36
C GLU A 720 -33.30 4.99 38.79
N LYS A 721 -32.04 4.71 39.17
CA LYS A 721 -31.12 5.73 39.71
C LYS A 721 -30.40 6.53 38.60
N TYR A 722 -30.31 6.01 37.39
CA TYR A 722 -29.49 6.57 36.31
C TYR A 722 -30.30 6.71 35.02
N ASN A 723 -30.08 7.79 34.26
CA ASN A 723 -30.75 8.01 32.96
C ASN A 723 -30.20 7.12 31.82
N PHE A 724 -29.19 6.28 32.08
CA PHE A 724 -28.54 5.41 31.11
C PHE A 724 -28.64 3.92 31.50
N LYS A 725 -28.70 3.05 30.49
CA LYS A 725 -28.85 1.59 30.69
C LYS A 725 -27.52 0.83 30.82
N LYS A 726 -26.42 1.38 30.30
CA LYS A 726 -25.08 0.77 30.29
C LYS A 726 -23.97 1.83 30.30
N VAL A 727 -22.84 1.50 30.92
CA VAL A 727 -21.61 2.33 30.93
C VAL A 727 -20.72 1.94 29.74
N SER A 728 -20.34 2.93 28.93
CA SER A 728 -19.35 2.83 27.84
C SER A 728 -17.93 3.09 28.35
N TYR A 729 -16.91 3.09 27.49
CA TYR A 729 -15.54 3.41 27.90
C TYR A 729 -15.31 4.92 28.11
N MET A 730 -16.03 5.79 27.37
CA MET A 730 -15.81 7.24 27.42
C MET A 730 -15.87 7.86 28.82
N PRO A 731 -16.82 7.53 29.72
CA PRO A 731 -16.83 8.08 31.09
C PRO A 731 -15.62 7.69 31.94
N ILE A 732 -14.98 6.55 31.65
CA ILE A 732 -13.74 6.10 32.31
C ILE A 732 -12.58 6.95 31.78
N PHE A 733 -12.45 7.05 30.45
CA PHE A 733 -11.42 7.85 29.79
C PHE A 733 -11.48 9.33 30.19
N ILE A 734 -12.69 9.91 30.26
CA ILE A 734 -12.95 11.29 30.67
C ILE A 734 -12.56 11.52 32.15
N LYS A 735 -12.83 10.56 33.05
CA LYS A 735 -12.42 10.72 34.46
C LYS A 735 -10.91 10.54 34.65
N ALA A 736 -10.31 9.55 33.99
CA ALA A 736 -8.84 9.38 33.99
C ALA A 736 -8.15 10.63 33.45
N LEU A 737 -8.70 11.24 32.38
CA LEU A 737 -8.17 12.46 31.77
C LEU A 737 -8.20 13.64 32.75
N SER A 738 -9.32 13.78 33.48
CA SER A 738 -9.43 14.78 34.53
C SER A 738 -8.46 14.59 35.70
N ILE A 739 -7.94 13.38 35.94
CA ILE A 739 -6.94 13.13 36.99
C ILE A 739 -5.56 13.51 36.47
N ALA A 740 -5.19 13.07 35.26
CA ALA A 740 -3.93 13.49 34.62
C ALA A 740 -3.81 15.02 34.44
N LEU A 741 -4.94 15.73 34.24
CA LEU A 741 -4.95 17.20 34.15
C LEU A 741 -4.66 17.91 35.49
N GLU A 742 -4.74 17.23 36.65
CA GLU A 742 -4.32 17.79 37.94
C GLU A 742 -2.78 17.89 38.03
N ASP A 743 -2.07 16.88 37.51
CA ASP A 743 -0.60 16.85 37.45
C ASP A 743 -0.04 17.70 36.29
N TYR A 744 -0.78 17.80 35.17
CA TYR A 744 -0.36 18.52 33.95
C TYR A 744 -1.29 19.72 33.63
N PRO A 745 -1.40 20.74 34.50
CA PRO A 745 -2.35 21.85 34.34
C PRO A 745 -2.09 22.74 33.12
N VAL A 746 -0.91 22.66 32.51
CA VAL A 746 -0.56 23.34 31.25
C VAL A 746 -1.44 22.88 30.08
N LEU A 747 -1.87 21.61 30.08
CA LEU A 747 -2.78 21.06 29.07
C LEU A 747 -4.25 21.44 29.32
N ASN A 748 -4.58 22.00 30.49
CA ASN A 748 -5.90 22.58 30.79
C ASN A 748 -5.96 24.11 30.49
N ALA A 749 -4.95 24.66 29.81
CA ALA A 749 -4.83 26.09 29.53
C ALA A 749 -5.36 26.49 28.13
N CYS A 750 -5.31 27.78 27.82
CA CYS A 750 -5.53 28.31 26.47
C CYS A 750 -4.69 29.55 26.19
N VAL A 751 -4.25 29.72 24.93
CA VAL A 751 -3.54 30.93 24.50
C VAL A 751 -4.52 32.11 24.39
N VAL A 752 -4.11 33.27 24.89
CA VAL A 752 -4.85 34.54 24.89
C VAL A 752 -3.94 35.63 24.32
N ASP A 753 -4.50 36.64 23.64
CA ASP A 753 -3.76 37.73 22.98
C ASP A 753 -2.68 37.28 21.98
N GLY A 754 -2.77 36.03 21.49
CA GLY A 754 -1.72 35.35 20.73
C GLY A 754 -1.74 35.59 19.21
N ASP A 755 -1.86 36.85 18.79
CA ASP A 755 -1.61 37.25 17.39
C ASP A 755 -0.10 37.44 17.13
N ASP A 756 0.67 37.91 18.12
CA ASP A 756 2.14 37.99 18.13
C ASP A 756 2.75 37.28 19.36
N ALA A 757 4.00 36.82 19.24
CA ALA A 757 4.72 36.15 20.34
C ALA A 757 5.00 37.05 21.56
N SER A 758 5.00 38.37 21.37
CA SER A 758 5.20 39.37 22.45
C SER A 758 3.91 39.72 23.20
N SER A 759 2.74 39.45 22.62
CA SER A 759 1.42 39.66 23.25
C SER A 759 0.83 38.38 23.82
N ALA A 760 1.19 37.21 23.28
CA ALA A 760 0.70 35.90 23.67
C ALA A 760 0.86 35.60 25.17
N LYS A 761 -0.22 35.14 25.81
CA LYS A 761 -0.27 34.76 27.24
C LYS A 761 -0.98 33.43 27.39
N LEU A 762 -0.47 32.57 28.27
CA LEU A 762 -1.13 31.31 28.60
C LEU A 762 -2.09 31.48 29.79
N LYS A 763 -3.39 31.26 29.56
CA LYS A 763 -4.44 31.30 30.59
C LYS A 763 -4.76 29.88 31.05
N TYR A 764 -4.17 29.48 32.17
CA TYR A 764 -4.56 28.30 32.93
C TYR A 764 -6.02 28.39 33.40
N ARG A 765 -6.69 27.24 33.52
CA ARG A 765 -8.09 27.15 33.95
C ARG A 765 -8.21 26.17 35.13
N ALA A 766 -9.04 26.52 36.11
CA ALA A 766 -9.23 25.72 37.34
C ALA A 766 -10.35 24.67 37.27
N SER A 767 -11.14 24.67 36.19
CA SER A 767 -12.17 23.66 35.93
C SER A 767 -11.73 22.76 34.78
N HIS A 768 -11.95 21.45 34.89
CA HIS A 768 -11.78 20.52 33.78
C HIS A 768 -13.12 20.41 33.05
N ASN A 769 -13.22 21.05 31.88
CA ASN A 769 -14.44 21.04 31.06
C ASN A 769 -14.14 20.23 29.79
N ILE A 770 -14.24 18.91 29.89
CA ILE A 770 -13.73 18.02 28.83
C ILE A 770 -14.75 17.94 27.69
N GLY A 771 -14.34 18.38 26.50
CA GLY A 771 -15.09 18.29 25.26
C GLY A 771 -15.25 16.84 24.80
N VAL A 772 -16.40 16.50 24.24
CA VAL A 772 -16.66 15.21 23.61
C VAL A 772 -17.22 15.46 22.21
N ALA A 773 -16.47 15.10 21.18
CA ALA A 773 -16.93 15.24 19.80
C ALA A 773 -18.08 14.25 19.53
N MET A 774 -19.22 14.77 19.08
CA MET A 774 -20.41 13.98 18.77
C MET A 774 -20.92 14.31 17.36
N ASP A 775 -21.12 13.27 16.56
CA ASP A 775 -21.91 13.35 15.34
C ASP A 775 -23.40 13.55 15.69
N THR A 776 -24.06 14.47 15.00
CA THR A 776 -25.48 14.78 15.17
C THR A 776 -26.14 15.05 13.82
N PRO A 777 -27.48 14.94 13.68
CA PRO A 777 -28.14 15.07 12.37
C PRO A 777 -27.92 16.40 11.64
N ASN A 778 -27.47 17.45 12.33
CA ASN A 778 -27.15 18.76 11.76
C ASN A 778 -25.63 19.01 11.57
N GLY A 779 -24.78 18.03 11.87
CA GLY A 779 -23.32 18.09 11.76
C GLY A 779 -22.58 17.75 13.06
N LEU A 780 -21.24 17.80 13.00
CA LEU A 780 -20.36 17.58 14.14
C LEU A 780 -20.47 18.73 15.16
N VAL A 781 -20.58 18.37 16.45
CA VAL A 781 -20.61 19.32 17.57
C VAL A 781 -19.78 18.79 18.74
N VAL A 782 -19.16 19.69 19.50
CA VAL A 782 -18.28 19.35 20.64
C VAL A 782 -18.80 20.02 21.92
N PRO A 783 -19.87 19.50 22.56
CA PRO A 783 -20.20 19.90 23.91
C PRO A 783 -19.15 19.39 24.91
N ASN A 784 -19.00 20.08 26.04
CA ASN A 784 -18.13 19.67 27.14
C ASN A 784 -18.91 19.35 28.42
N ILE A 785 -18.43 18.33 29.13
CA ILE A 785 -18.89 17.94 30.46
C ILE A 785 -18.21 18.88 31.47
N LYS A 786 -19.00 19.60 32.28
CA LYS A 786 -18.49 20.64 33.19
C LYS A 786 -17.89 20.04 34.47
N ASN A 787 -16.78 20.63 34.92
CA ASN A 787 -16.14 20.34 36.22
C ASN A 787 -15.91 18.84 36.49
N VAL A 788 -15.34 18.12 35.51
CA VAL A 788 -15.12 16.66 35.58
C VAL A 788 -14.33 16.22 36.82
N GLN A 789 -13.47 17.08 37.36
CA GLN A 789 -12.72 16.82 38.59
C GLN A 789 -13.65 16.52 39.79
N ASN A 790 -14.81 17.17 39.85
CA ASN A 790 -15.81 17.00 40.92
C ASN A 790 -16.81 15.85 40.66
N LEU A 791 -16.77 15.19 39.50
CA LEU A 791 -17.76 14.18 39.10
C LEU A 791 -17.21 12.75 39.18
N SER A 792 -18.06 11.80 39.57
CA SER A 792 -17.76 10.37 39.45
C SER A 792 -18.00 9.83 38.03
N VAL A 793 -17.42 8.66 37.72
CA VAL A 793 -17.60 7.96 36.42
C VAL A 793 -19.08 7.73 36.08
N LEU A 794 -19.95 7.55 37.07
CA LEU A 794 -21.39 7.33 36.86
C LEU A 794 -22.16 8.65 36.62
N GLU A 795 -21.72 9.75 37.20
CA GLU A 795 -22.29 11.08 36.91
C GLU A 795 -21.83 11.58 35.53
N ILE A 796 -20.57 11.35 35.16
CA ILE A 796 -20.04 11.59 33.81
C ILE A 796 -20.81 10.74 32.77
N ALA A 797 -21.15 9.49 33.09
CA ALA A 797 -22.00 8.66 32.22
C ALA A 797 -23.44 9.22 32.10
N SER A 798 -23.99 9.79 33.17
CA SER A 798 -25.31 10.42 33.19
C SER A 798 -25.36 11.71 32.37
N GLU A 799 -24.31 12.52 32.47
CA GLU A 799 -24.18 13.78 31.73
C GLU A 799 -23.86 13.54 30.25
N LEU A 800 -23.01 12.56 29.93
CA LEU A 800 -22.79 12.12 28.55
C LEU A 800 -24.09 11.60 27.91
N ALA A 801 -24.94 10.89 28.65
CA ALA A 801 -26.26 10.47 28.18
C ALA A 801 -27.20 11.66 27.94
N ARG A 802 -27.20 12.68 28.82
CA ARG A 802 -27.94 13.94 28.61
C ARG A 802 -27.48 14.64 27.33
N LEU A 803 -26.17 14.79 27.13
CA LEU A 803 -25.60 15.44 25.95
C LEU A 803 -25.92 14.66 24.67
N GLN A 804 -25.85 13.33 24.68
CA GLN A 804 -26.25 12.50 23.53
C GLN A 804 -27.74 12.62 23.19
N GLU A 805 -28.63 12.74 24.18
CA GLU A 805 -30.06 12.96 23.93
C GLU A 805 -30.33 14.39 23.40
N ALA A 806 -29.66 15.40 23.98
CA ALA A 806 -29.74 16.79 23.50
C ALA A 806 -29.20 16.93 22.07
N GLY A 807 -28.10 16.26 21.72
CA GLY A 807 -27.54 16.20 20.38
C GLY A 807 -28.49 15.55 19.37
N LYS A 808 -29.09 14.40 19.70
CA LYS A 808 -30.12 13.75 18.87
C LYS A 808 -31.36 14.62 18.65
N LYS A 809 -31.71 15.46 19.63
CA LYS A 809 -32.80 16.46 19.53
C LYS A 809 -32.38 17.78 18.87
N ASN A 810 -31.09 17.96 18.55
CA ASN A 810 -30.49 19.23 18.12
C ASN A 810 -30.77 20.41 19.08
N GLN A 811 -30.77 20.14 20.39
CA GLN A 811 -31.12 21.06 21.48
C GLN A 811 -30.01 21.15 22.54
N ILE A 812 -28.74 21.18 22.11
CA ILE A 812 -27.60 21.38 23.02
C ILE A 812 -27.58 22.84 23.50
N PRO A 813 -27.61 23.11 24.83
CA PRO A 813 -27.45 24.45 25.38
C PRO A 813 -26.12 25.12 25.00
N MET A 814 -26.16 26.43 24.73
CA MET A 814 -24.95 27.22 24.42
C MET A 814 -23.94 27.30 25.59
N ALA A 815 -24.35 26.95 26.82
CA ALA A 815 -23.43 26.80 27.96
C ALA A 815 -22.53 25.56 27.81
N ASP A 816 -23.07 24.47 27.25
CA ASP A 816 -22.38 23.19 27.07
C ASP A 816 -21.36 23.27 25.92
N LEU A 817 -21.51 24.24 25.01
CA LEU A 817 -20.62 24.48 23.86
C LEU A 817 -19.52 25.54 24.11
N ARG A 818 -19.40 26.06 25.34
CA ARG A 818 -18.42 27.09 25.72
C ARG A 818 -17.45 26.58 26.77
N ASP A 819 -16.32 27.26 26.92
CA ASP A 819 -15.34 27.07 28.00
C ASP A 819 -14.74 25.66 28.11
N GLY A 820 -14.81 24.86 27.04
CA GLY A 820 -14.13 23.57 26.91
C GLY A 820 -12.61 23.75 27.01
N THR A 821 -11.94 22.86 27.75
CA THR A 821 -10.52 22.97 28.09
C THR A 821 -9.63 21.99 27.34
N LEU A 822 -10.13 20.78 27.10
CA LEU A 822 -9.48 19.72 26.34
C LEU A 822 -10.56 18.84 25.71
N SER A 823 -10.41 18.47 24.43
CA SER A 823 -11.39 17.65 23.71
C SER A 823 -10.97 16.19 23.54
N LEU A 824 -11.95 15.28 23.62
CA LEU A 824 -11.84 13.88 23.20
C LEU A 824 -12.76 13.60 22.00
N SER A 825 -12.18 13.04 20.96
CA SER A 825 -12.90 12.45 19.82
C SER A 825 -12.86 10.93 19.89
N ASN A 826 -13.90 10.25 19.40
CA ASN A 826 -13.94 8.79 19.29
C ASN A 826 -14.37 8.42 17.87
N VAL A 827 -13.38 8.17 17.01
CA VAL A 827 -13.61 7.78 15.62
C VAL A 827 -13.67 6.26 15.49
N GLY A 828 -13.13 5.50 16.45
CA GLY A 828 -13.17 4.03 16.48
C GLY A 828 -14.57 3.39 16.48
N MET A 829 -15.63 4.15 16.77
CA MET A 829 -17.02 3.74 16.54
C MET A 829 -17.44 3.71 15.05
N ILE A 830 -16.71 4.41 14.19
CA ILE A 830 -16.91 4.52 12.74
C ILE A 830 -15.84 3.69 12.01
N GLY A 831 -14.57 3.84 12.39
CA GLY A 831 -13.42 3.15 11.80
C GLY A 831 -12.09 3.80 12.16
N GLY A 832 -11.00 3.35 11.53
CA GLY A 832 -9.64 3.89 11.72
C GLY A 832 -8.93 3.43 13.01
N THR A 833 -7.62 3.23 12.93
CA THR A 833 -6.75 2.98 14.09
C THR A 833 -6.20 4.30 14.64
N TYR A 834 -5.53 5.08 13.79
CA TYR A 834 -4.97 6.39 14.11
C TYR A 834 -5.74 7.54 13.44
N LEU A 835 -5.61 8.75 13.96
CA LEU A 835 -6.18 9.98 13.41
C LEU A 835 -5.30 11.17 13.81
N ASN A 836 -5.10 12.17 12.95
CA ASN A 836 -4.53 13.45 13.36
C ASN A 836 -5.66 14.46 13.62
N PRO A 837 -6.18 14.60 14.85
CA PRO A 837 -7.26 15.55 15.16
C PRO A 837 -6.79 17.00 15.07
N VAL A 838 -7.67 17.89 14.59
CA VAL A 838 -7.40 19.33 14.53
C VAL A 838 -7.80 19.99 15.86
N VAL A 839 -6.84 20.62 16.55
CA VAL A 839 -7.04 21.31 17.84
C VAL A 839 -8.17 22.34 17.79
N VAL A 840 -8.97 22.45 18.86
CA VAL A 840 -9.96 23.52 18.97
C VAL A 840 -9.24 24.81 19.37
N THR A 841 -9.43 25.93 18.65
CA THR A 841 -8.67 27.19 18.88
C THR A 841 -8.84 27.86 20.25
N SER A 842 -9.66 27.29 21.13
CA SER A 842 -9.86 27.69 22.53
C SER A 842 -9.22 26.71 23.54
N GLU A 843 -8.50 25.71 23.08
CA GLU A 843 -7.87 24.61 23.81
C GLU A 843 -6.42 24.46 23.31
N VAL A 844 -5.52 23.82 24.08
CA VAL A 844 -4.13 23.60 23.66
C VAL A 844 -3.87 22.21 23.07
N ALA A 845 -4.76 21.25 23.29
CA ALA A 845 -4.63 19.89 22.80
C ALA A 845 -5.99 19.18 22.63
N ILE A 846 -5.99 18.10 21.83
CA ILE A 846 -7.14 17.22 21.56
C ILE A 846 -6.63 15.78 21.41
N ALA A 847 -7.38 14.81 21.92
CA ALA A 847 -7.12 13.38 21.70
C ALA A 847 -8.19 12.73 20.83
N ALA A 848 -7.79 11.77 20.01
CA ALA A 848 -8.65 10.93 19.19
C ALA A 848 -8.45 9.46 19.54
N VAL A 849 -9.52 8.81 19.98
CA VAL A 849 -9.55 7.39 20.32
C VAL A 849 -9.93 6.58 19.07
N GLY A 850 -9.03 5.67 18.70
CA GLY A 850 -9.15 4.77 17.56
C GLY A 850 -10.06 3.56 17.79
N LYS A 851 -10.09 2.67 16.80
CA LYS A 851 -10.80 1.39 16.85
C LYS A 851 -10.18 0.45 17.88
N MET A 852 -11.00 -0.01 18.82
CA MET A 852 -10.61 -1.08 19.75
C MET A 852 -10.42 -2.41 19.00
N GLN A 853 -9.27 -3.05 19.20
CA GLN A 853 -8.91 -4.33 18.58
C GLN A 853 -8.50 -5.36 19.64
N ARG A 854 -8.42 -6.63 19.24
CA ARG A 854 -7.84 -7.69 20.08
C ARG A 854 -6.64 -8.27 19.35
N LEU A 855 -5.45 -8.11 19.92
CA LEU A 855 -4.16 -8.39 19.27
C LEU A 855 -3.32 -9.32 20.14
N PRO A 856 -2.42 -10.13 19.55
CA PRO A 856 -1.40 -10.82 20.32
C PRO A 856 -0.41 -9.79 20.91
N ARG A 857 -0.07 -9.96 22.19
CA ARG A 857 1.03 -9.27 22.87
C ARG A 857 1.75 -10.26 23.77
N TYR A 858 3.03 -10.06 23.97
CA TYR A 858 3.81 -10.80 24.95
C TYR A 858 3.45 -10.32 26.37
N LYS A 859 3.42 -11.26 27.32
CA LYS A 859 3.19 -10.94 28.73
C LYS A 859 3.85 -11.99 29.62
N MET A 860 4.50 -11.53 30.68
CA MET A 860 4.97 -12.39 31.77
C MET A 860 3.78 -12.97 32.54
N VAL A 861 3.69 -14.30 32.57
CA VAL A 861 2.67 -15.09 33.28
C VAL A 861 3.36 -15.98 34.30
N GLU A 862 2.79 -16.11 35.49
CA GLU A 862 3.31 -17.03 36.51
C GLU A 862 2.87 -18.48 36.18
N GLU A 863 3.82 -19.32 35.78
CA GLU A 863 3.64 -20.76 35.56
C GLU A 863 4.60 -21.54 36.47
N GLU A 864 4.06 -22.49 37.25
CA GLU A 864 4.80 -23.30 38.24
C GLU A 864 5.69 -22.50 39.24
N GLY A 865 5.32 -21.26 39.55
CA GLY A 865 6.07 -20.38 40.45
C GLY A 865 7.27 -19.68 39.79
N LYS A 866 7.30 -19.62 38.46
CA LYS A 866 8.24 -18.83 37.66
C LYS A 866 7.49 -17.87 36.76
N MET A 867 8.04 -16.69 36.53
CA MET A 867 7.56 -15.82 35.45
C MET A 867 8.08 -16.38 34.12
N VAL A 868 7.16 -16.68 33.21
CA VAL A 868 7.44 -17.15 31.84
C VAL A 868 6.72 -16.22 30.89
N GLU A 869 7.38 -15.80 29.80
CA GLU A 869 6.73 -14.99 28.80
C GLU A 869 5.81 -15.84 27.92
N ARG A 870 4.60 -15.33 27.67
CA ARG A 870 3.60 -16.00 26.83
C ARG A 870 2.87 -14.97 25.96
N VAL A 871 2.67 -15.29 24.69
CA VAL A 871 1.78 -14.53 23.80
C VAL A 871 0.33 -14.69 24.28
N VAL A 872 -0.32 -13.58 24.64
CA VAL A 872 -1.69 -13.52 25.13
C VAL A 872 -2.54 -12.54 24.29
N PRO A 873 -3.83 -12.84 24.02
CA PRO A 873 -4.69 -12.01 23.18
C PRO A 873 -5.34 -10.86 23.99
N GLN A 874 -4.69 -9.70 23.99
CA GLN A 874 -5.07 -8.51 24.75
C GLN A 874 -6.01 -7.58 23.97
N THR A 875 -6.85 -6.83 24.70
CA THR A 875 -7.73 -5.80 24.14
C THR A 875 -6.98 -4.47 24.14
N ILE A 876 -6.81 -3.85 22.97
CA ILE A 876 -6.01 -2.63 22.78
C ILE A 876 -6.85 -1.56 22.10
N VAL A 877 -6.59 -0.29 22.41
CA VAL A 877 -7.01 0.85 21.61
C VAL A 877 -5.83 1.79 21.36
N ASN A 878 -5.69 2.25 20.12
CA ASN A 878 -4.74 3.29 19.77
C ASN A 878 -5.33 4.66 20.13
N VAL A 879 -4.50 5.58 20.62
CA VAL A 879 -4.88 6.99 20.82
C VAL A 879 -3.89 7.88 20.09
N SER A 880 -4.41 8.93 19.47
CA SER A 880 -3.63 9.95 18.77
C SER A 880 -3.94 11.33 19.33
N TRP A 881 -2.92 12.02 19.78
CA TRP A 881 -2.95 13.39 20.28
C TRP A 881 -2.58 14.37 19.18
N SER A 882 -3.12 15.58 19.27
CA SER A 882 -2.54 16.74 18.60
C SER A 882 -2.57 17.95 19.52
N ALA A 883 -1.49 18.72 19.54
CA ALA A 883 -1.29 19.83 20.47
C ALA A 883 -0.62 21.05 19.81
N ASP A 884 -0.81 22.22 20.41
CA ASP A 884 -0.26 23.51 19.98
C ASP A 884 1.23 23.61 20.34
N HIS A 885 2.09 23.38 19.35
CA HIS A 885 3.54 23.31 19.56
C HIS A 885 4.18 24.65 19.97
N ARG A 886 3.42 25.76 19.93
CA ARG A 886 3.91 27.09 20.36
C ARG A 886 3.97 27.22 21.88
N VAL A 887 3.27 26.37 22.63
CA VAL A 887 3.18 26.42 24.11
C VAL A 887 3.29 25.05 24.80
N ILE A 888 3.25 23.95 24.05
CA ILE A 888 3.42 22.57 24.53
C ILE A 888 4.57 21.91 23.77
N ASP A 889 5.37 21.09 24.43
CA ASP A 889 6.40 20.25 23.82
C ASP A 889 5.99 18.76 23.76
N GLY A 890 6.70 17.97 22.94
CA GLY A 890 6.45 16.54 22.78
C GLY A 890 6.56 15.76 24.10
N ALA A 891 7.56 16.10 24.92
CA ALA A 891 7.81 15.45 26.20
C ALA A 891 6.65 15.63 27.20
N THR A 892 6.02 16.80 27.25
CA THR A 892 4.85 17.06 28.10
C THR A 892 3.64 16.22 27.69
N VAL A 893 3.37 16.10 26.38
CA VAL A 893 2.25 15.26 25.89
C VAL A 893 2.54 13.77 26.07
N ALA A 894 3.76 13.31 25.84
CA ALA A 894 4.15 11.92 26.09
C ALA A 894 3.95 11.54 27.57
N ARG A 895 4.50 12.34 28.50
CA ARG A 895 4.37 12.12 29.96
C ARG A 895 2.91 12.20 30.44
N PHE A 896 2.11 13.10 29.87
CA PHE A 896 0.67 13.20 30.16
C PHE A 896 -0.12 12.00 29.61
N SER A 897 0.18 11.55 28.39
CA SER A 897 -0.45 10.38 27.79
C SER A 897 -0.16 9.13 28.61
N GLU A 898 1.08 8.94 29.07
CA GLU A 898 1.46 7.82 29.94
C GLU A 898 0.77 7.90 31.31
N ALA A 899 0.72 9.08 31.95
CA ALA A 899 -0.03 9.26 33.20
C ALA A 899 -1.53 8.93 33.04
N TRP A 900 -2.13 9.30 31.91
CA TRP A 900 -3.52 8.99 31.57
C TRP A 900 -3.76 7.51 31.25
N LYS A 901 -2.87 6.90 30.48
CA LYS A 901 -2.82 5.48 30.13
C LYS A 901 -2.70 4.61 31.37
N SER A 902 -1.74 4.88 32.25
CA SER A 902 -1.55 4.17 33.52
C SER A 902 -2.84 4.08 34.36
N VAL A 903 -3.62 5.16 34.43
CA VAL A 903 -4.93 5.21 35.12
C VAL A 903 -6.04 4.46 34.37
N ILE A 904 -6.01 4.37 33.04
CA ILE A 904 -6.94 3.56 32.23
C ILE A 904 -6.62 2.07 32.34
N GLU A 905 -5.35 1.69 32.23
CA GLU A 905 -4.88 0.31 32.34
C GLU A 905 -5.02 -0.23 33.77
N ASN A 906 -4.95 0.64 34.77
CA ASN A 906 -5.12 0.30 36.18
C ASN A 906 -6.30 1.07 36.80
N PRO A 907 -7.56 0.77 36.41
CA PRO A 907 -8.75 1.53 36.84
C PRO A 907 -9.04 1.40 38.34
N PHE A 908 -8.33 0.52 39.07
CA PHE A 908 -8.31 0.51 40.52
C PHE A 908 -7.72 1.79 41.12
N LEU A 909 -6.77 2.43 40.43
CA LEU A 909 -6.16 3.71 40.84
C LEU A 909 -7.20 4.82 40.93
N LEU A 910 -8.25 4.81 40.09
CA LEU A 910 -9.40 5.72 40.22
C LEU A 910 -9.98 5.69 41.65
N GLY A 911 -10.07 4.52 42.27
CA GLY A 911 -10.60 4.36 43.63
C GLY A 911 -9.70 4.92 44.74
N GLY A 912 -8.41 5.13 44.48
CA GLY A 912 -7.45 5.72 45.42
C GLY A 912 -7.08 7.19 45.12
N MET A 913 -7.26 7.63 43.87
CA MET A 913 -6.97 9.00 43.42
C MET A 913 -8.20 9.92 43.47
N LEU A 914 -9.41 9.37 43.56
CA LEU A 914 -10.61 10.13 43.91
C LEU A 914 -10.48 10.75 45.31
N ARG A 915 -10.44 12.08 45.38
CA ARG A 915 -10.48 12.90 46.60
C ARG A 915 -11.86 13.52 46.82
#